data_AF-A0A918UY64-F1
#
_entry.id   AF-A0A918UY64-F1
#
_cell.length_a   1.000
_cell.length_b   1.000
_cell.length_c   1.000
_cell.angle_alpha   90.00
_cell.angle_beta   90.00
_cell.angle_gamma   90.00
#
_symmetry.space_group_name_H-M   'P 1'
#
loop_
_entity.id
_entity.type
_entity.pdbx_description
1 polymer ?
#
loop_
_entity_poly.entity_id
_entity_poly.type
_entity_poly.pdbx_seq_one_letter_code
_entity_poly.pdbx_strand_id
1 'polypeptide(L)'
;MITVAGSVRAEEPKIKLSSPTVYVDSEVRDFPWTALSMATEQAGLYHFYSHGRAGELLIDGSWQDPIALAAFFEELLPMGITHLNIYGCEFAKGSKGLKALAYLEGYLGISIAASEDITGAGGDWDLEVGTSRGVISLPDYPYSLQCAGVVGGTLATDDYDGDGICNGEDLDDDNDGILDYYEACGSQSVPFTSLGQARAKVVKEGIYYFNLNGEVFSTFVDANGYVMVTIDYGDGSGSLPQVNALGTSKATDGRGILSSAIFAQFTNLTEVRISSNTAQTPNKQGIDAVSTNATLLNKIISFSTLNRGVPDNNFNKSWVGTNATYLNGTATCTSTNGTTLNANIFHPCGYTLGLHWIPSGGLQRASSNSGEILSSQYMRIWVRAAVNTDDCGDSDMDGIHNEFDLDSDGDGCPDALEGNGGITQADFISSSLAGGNTGPDFTGYATGVTVNLGNTVDANGVPTIVTGGQNVGTGLLQGVDSDGNGLGDACQDTDGDGFLDGDDADDDNDGILDNLENCMIISHGFTGLTPASRDRAKPNDNLKRDLIFEASAGTDEWEFNLSLSIPHGLIIESIIGDNDYARSGTVTVDGLSVNFAGTTGEFLTVRNVSATKADHIIHYSGEDVTVVGVRIYDMDMNPLIFYDFGTNTSPLASGYVGVSPSNFTGSFQVCYGYILDDLDKDGLINSMDLDSDGDGCPDAYEGEADVTFADLQDSNLAGGNSGPGYLGYSGPVIQNFPGPVDATGVPSIVNGGQGSNFSLVPTVDRRW
;
A
#
# COMPACT_ATOMS: atom_id res chain seq x y z
N MET A 1 23.15 -60.30 7.35
CA MET A 1 22.34 -60.78 6.20
C MET A 1 20.96 -61.18 6.71
N ILE A 2 19.97 -60.30 6.58
CA ILE A 2 18.55 -60.66 6.46
C ILE A 2 18.03 -59.79 5.33
N THR A 3 17.53 -60.42 4.28
CA THR A 3 16.94 -59.77 3.09
C THR A 3 15.43 -59.88 3.22
N VAL A 4 14.69 -58.78 3.03
CA VAL A 4 13.25 -58.83 2.74
C VAL A 4 12.99 -57.92 1.55
N ALA A 5 12.49 -58.52 0.45
CA ALA A 5 11.98 -57.83 -0.71
C ALA A 5 10.45 -57.76 -0.60
N GLY A 6 9.86 -56.59 -0.86
CA GLY A 6 8.42 -56.40 -0.95
C GLY A 6 8.05 -54.93 -1.13
N SER A 7 7.72 -54.54 -2.37
CA SER A 7 7.20 -53.22 -2.74
C SER A 7 5.76 -53.04 -2.28
N VAL A 8 5.53 -52.12 -1.34
CA VAL A 8 4.28 -51.37 -1.14
C VAL A 8 4.71 -49.98 -0.64
N ARG A 9 4.38 -48.90 -1.37
CA ARG A 9 4.55 -47.52 -0.90
C ARG A 9 3.58 -47.32 0.28
N ALA A 10 4.11 -47.42 1.49
CA ALA A 10 3.54 -46.86 2.71
C ALA A 10 4.63 -45.93 3.26
N GLU A 11 4.23 -44.74 3.69
CA GLU A 11 5.09 -43.78 4.39
C GLU A 11 6.00 -44.51 5.38
N GLU A 12 7.31 -44.32 5.24
CA GLU A 12 8.25 -44.89 6.18
C GLU A 12 8.00 -44.27 7.57
N PRO A 13 7.88 -45.06 8.65
CA PRO A 13 7.79 -44.48 9.98
C PRO A 13 9.10 -43.75 10.27
N LYS A 14 9.06 -42.48 10.66
CA LYS A 14 10.21 -41.71 11.17
C LYS A 14 10.88 -42.52 12.31
N ILE A 15 11.98 -43.23 12.02
CA ILE A 15 12.60 -44.15 12.99
C ILE A 15 13.54 -43.34 13.89
N LYS A 16 13.22 -43.28 15.18
CA LYS A 16 14.17 -42.87 16.23
C LYS A 16 15.33 -43.87 16.24
N LEU A 17 16.51 -43.47 15.75
CA LEU A 17 17.65 -44.37 15.56
C LEU A 17 18.77 -43.99 16.52
N SER A 18 18.78 -44.60 17.70
CA SER A 18 19.90 -44.51 18.63
C SER A 18 20.86 -45.70 18.45
N SER A 19 22.14 -45.41 18.36
CA SER A 19 23.24 -46.35 18.55
C SER A 19 23.83 -46.15 19.96
N PRO A 20 24.71 -47.05 20.45
CA PRO A 20 25.36 -46.85 21.75
C PRO A 20 26.26 -45.61 21.81
N THR A 21 26.57 -44.96 20.68
CA THR A 21 27.48 -43.81 20.58
C THR A 21 26.92 -42.63 19.78
N VAL A 22 25.75 -42.76 19.15
CA VAL A 22 25.16 -41.73 18.29
C VAL A 22 23.65 -41.66 18.45
N TYR A 23 23.10 -40.45 18.52
CA TYR A 23 21.69 -40.16 18.34
C TYR A 23 21.52 -39.15 17.20
N VAL A 24 20.52 -39.38 16.37
CA VAL A 24 20.07 -38.43 15.34
C VAL A 24 18.59 -38.22 15.57
N ASP A 25 18.18 -36.96 15.72
CA ASP A 25 16.78 -36.62 15.90
C ASP A 25 15.94 -36.97 14.66
N SER A 26 14.66 -37.27 14.85
CA SER A 26 13.77 -37.67 13.76
C SER A 26 13.51 -36.57 12.73
N GLU A 27 13.74 -35.31 13.10
CA GLU A 27 13.59 -34.18 12.19
C GLU A 27 14.88 -33.87 11.41
N VAL A 28 16.00 -34.54 11.68
CA VAL A 28 17.22 -34.43 10.86
C VAL A 28 17.05 -35.29 9.60
N ARG A 29 16.92 -34.62 8.45
CA ARG A 29 16.57 -35.26 7.17
C ARG A 29 17.74 -35.95 6.50
N ASP A 30 17.47 -37.02 5.75
CA ASP A 30 18.40 -37.74 4.87
C ASP A 30 19.79 -37.99 5.47
N PHE A 31 19.86 -38.20 6.79
CA PHE A 31 21.12 -38.31 7.50
C PHE A 31 21.95 -39.49 6.93
N PRO A 32 23.20 -39.26 6.48
CA PRO A 32 24.00 -40.28 5.81
C PRO A 32 24.57 -41.29 6.81
N TRP A 33 23.75 -42.24 7.25
CA TRP A 33 24.11 -43.28 8.23
C TRP A 33 25.35 -44.12 7.85
N THR A 34 25.65 -44.21 6.56
CA THR A 34 26.86 -44.90 6.06
C THR A 34 28.15 -44.19 6.46
N ALA A 35 28.13 -42.87 6.65
CA ALA A 35 29.29 -42.08 7.07
C ALA A 35 29.73 -42.39 8.52
N LEU A 36 28.79 -42.79 9.39
CA LEU A 36 29.07 -43.20 10.77
C LEU A 36 29.86 -44.50 10.86
N SER A 37 29.86 -45.34 9.81
CA SER A 37 30.63 -46.59 9.78
C SER A 37 32.14 -46.39 9.80
N MET A 38 32.61 -45.14 9.64
CA MET A 38 34.02 -44.75 9.69
C MET A 38 34.44 -44.10 11.02
N ALA A 39 33.51 -43.81 11.93
CA ALA A 39 33.83 -43.27 13.25
C ALA A 39 34.37 -44.39 14.15
N THR A 40 35.66 -44.35 14.47
CA THR A 40 36.24 -45.20 15.52
C THR A 40 35.45 -45.00 16.82
N GLU A 41 34.77 -46.03 17.32
CA GLU A 41 34.13 -46.02 18.65
C GLU A 41 35.15 -45.55 19.72
N GLN A 42 35.06 -44.28 20.12
CA GLN A 42 35.88 -43.76 21.21
C GLN A 42 35.13 -44.01 22.53
N ALA A 43 35.81 -44.68 23.46
CA ALA A 43 35.22 -44.98 24.76
C ALA A 43 34.78 -43.69 25.48
N GLY A 44 33.52 -43.66 25.90
CA GLY A 44 32.93 -42.57 26.67
C GLY A 44 32.56 -41.31 25.88
N LEU A 45 32.52 -41.38 24.55
CA LEU A 45 32.07 -40.31 23.64
C LEU A 45 30.69 -40.63 23.08
N TYR A 46 29.81 -39.62 23.04
CA TYR A 46 28.49 -39.70 22.42
C TYR A 46 28.30 -38.54 21.45
N HIS A 47 27.69 -38.80 20.30
CA HIS A 47 27.38 -37.81 19.27
C HIS A 47 25.87 -37.59 19.20
N PHE A 48 25.42 -36.35 19.21
CA PHE A 48 24.01 -35.99 19.16
C PHE A 48 23.77 -35.02 18.01
N TYR A 49 22.93 -35.41 17.05
CA TYR A 49 22.55 -34.58 15.90
C TYR A 49 21.09 -34.18 16.03
N SER A 50 20.81 -32.90 15.92
CA SER A 50 19.48 -32.31 16.04
C SER A 50 19.51 -30.90 15.46
N HIS A 51 18.36 -30.35 15.10
CA HIS A 51 18.30 -28.93 14.76
C HIS A 51 18.56 -28.06 15.98
N GLY A 52 19.26 -26.95 15.80
CA GLY A 52 19.72 -26.10 16.90
C GLY A 52 19.36 -24.64 16.75
N ARG A 53 19.27 -23.96 17.89
CA ARG A 53 19.36 -22.50 18.02
C ARG A 53 19.93 -22.18 19.39
N ALA A 54 20.29 -20.92 19.64
CA ALA A 54 20.93 -20.51 20.89
C ALA A 54 20.25 -21.06 22.15
N GLY A 55 20.89 -22.07 22.77
CA GLY A 55 20.48 -22.75 24.00
C GLY A 55 19.32 -23.75 23.91
N GLU A 56 18.83 -24.10 22.72
CA GLU A 56 17.71 -25.01 22.50
C GLU A 56 18.00 -26.00 21.36
N LEU A 57 17.49 -27.23 21.47
CA LEU A 57 17.57 -28.24 20.41
C LEU A 57 16.17 -28.77 20.09
N LEU A 58 15.92 -29.09 18.82
CA LEU A 58 14.65 -29.64 18.38
C LEU A 58 14.64 -31.16 18.60
N ILE A 59 13.76 -31.63 19.48
CA ILE A 59 13.63 -33.06 19.77
C ILE A 59 12.21 -33.51 19.52
N ASP A 60 12.05 -34.53 18.69
CA ASP A 60 10.75 -35.10 18.29
C ASP A 60 9.73 -34.01 17.86
N GLY A 61 10.21 -32.99 17.10
CA GLY A 61 9.38 -31.89 16.60
C GLY A 61 9.04 -30.81 17.63
N SER A 62 9.73 -30.73 18.76
CA SER A 62 9.53 -29.67 19.76
C SER A 62 10.86 -29.11 20.28
N TRP A 63 10.99 -27.78 20.29
CA TRP A 63 12.17 -27.10 20.82
C TRP A 63 12.25 -27.30 22.33
N GLN A 64 13.38 -27.84 22.79
CA GLN A 64 13.61 -28.15 24.20
C GLN A 64 14.55 -27.13 24.81
N ASP A 65 14.12 -26.58 25.95
CA ASP A 65 14.97 -25.74 26.79
C ASP A 65 16.05 -26.57 27.53
N PRO A 66 17.05 -25.93 28.17
CA PRO A 66 18.12 -26.67 28.85
C PRO A 66 17.65 -27.63 29.95
N ILE A 67 16.51 -27.34 30.61
CA ILE A 67 15.95 -28.19 31.68
C ILE A 67 15.37 -29.46 31.07
N ALA A 68 14.59 -29.32 30.01
CA ALA A 68 14.02 -30.45 29.27
C ALA A 68 15.12 -31.29 28.60
N LEU A 69 16.14 -30.64 28.02
CA LEU A 69 17.31 -31.31 27.45
C LEU A 69 18.09 -32.14 28.48
N ALA A 70 18.29 -31.62 29.69
CA ALA A 70 18.96 -32.36 30.75
C ALA A 70 18.22 -33.67 31.09
N ALA A 71 16.89 -33.60 31.25
CA ALA A 71 16.08 -34.78 31.52
C ALA A 71 16.11 -35.77 30.35
N PHE A 72 16.06 -35.27 29.12
CA PHE A 72 16.15 -36.09 27.92
C PHE A 72 17.52 -36.78 27.81
N PHE A 73 18.62 -36.08 28.02
CA PHE A 73 19.97 -36.66 27.98
C PHE A 73 20.22 -37.66 29.12
N GLU A 74 19.64 -37.45 30.30
CA GLU A 74 19.72 -38.41 31.41
C GLU A 74 19.10 -39.77 31.04
N GLU A 75 18.05 -39.77 30.22
CA GLU A 75 17.40 -40.99 29.73
C GLU A 75 18.09 -41.56 28.47
N LEU A 76 18.60 -40.69 27.59
CA LEU A 76 19.26 -41.08 26.34
C LEU A 76 20.64 -41.68 26.55
N LEU A 77 21.47 -41.07 27.40
CA LEU A 77 22.91 -41.37 27.46
C LEU A 77 23.19 -42.72 28.15
N PRO A 78 23.90 -43.66 27.50
CA PRO A 78 24.28 -44.92 28.12
C PRO A 78 25.25 -44.74 29.31
N MET A 79 25.31 -45.74 30.19
CA MET A 79 26.33 -45.76 31.26
C MET A 79 27.76 -45.74 30.67
N GLY A 80 28.61 -44.87 31.22
CA GLY A 80 30.02 -44.76 30.85
C GLY A 80 30.34 -43.65 29.85
N ILE A 81 29.34 -42.88 29.39
CA ILE A 81 29.56 -41.64 28.66
C ILE A 81 30.15 -40.58 29.59
N THR A 82 31.20 -39.91 29.11
CA THR A 82 31.94 -38.85 29.83
C THR A 82 32.06 -37.57 28.99
N HIS A 83 31.72 -37.66 27.71
CA HIS A 83 31.76 -36.56 26.76
C HIS A 83 30.60 -36.66 25.75
N LEU A 84 29.99 -35.52 25.44
CA LEU A 84 28.90 -35.40 24.48
C LEU A 84 29.24 -34.31 23.44
N ASN A 85 29.23 -34.67 22.17
CA ASN A 85 29.24 -33.71 21.07
C ASN A 85 27.80 -33.42 20.66
N ILE A 86 27.42 -32.15 20.62
CA ILE A 86 26.11 -31.68 20.15
C ILE A 86 26.32 -30.98 18.80
N TYR A 87 25.86 -31.62 17.74
CA TYR A 87 25.74 -31.06 16.41
C TYR A 87 24.32 -30.53 16.27
N GLY A 88 24.18 -29.22 16.37
CA GLY A 88 22.94 -28.49 16.13
C GLY A 88 23.32 -27.04 16.00
N CYS A 89 22.88 -26.42 14.90
CA CYS A 89 23.32 -25.09 14.54
C CYS A 89 23.16 -24.14 15.73
N GLU A 90 24.16 -23.30 15.96
CA GLU A 90 24.05 -22.15 16.85
C GLU A 90 23.72 -22.50 18.31
N PHE A 91 23.76 -23.77 18.72
CA PHE A 91 23.30 -24.20 20.04
C PHE A 91 24.10 -23.51 21.16
N ALA A 92 25.41 -23.38 20.98
CA ALA A 92 26.28 -22.71 21.91
C ALA A 92 26.42 -21.20 21.69
N LYS A 93 25.73 -20.62 20.67
CA LYS A 93 25.86 -19.20 20.32
C LYS A 93 25.49 -18.28 21.48
N GLY A 94 26.39 -17.34 21.73
CA GLY A 94 26.16 -16.21 22.63
C GLY A 94 25.87 -16.60 24.08
N SER A 95 25.39 -15.62 24.87
CA SER A 95 25.23 -15.81 26.31
C SER A 95 24.16 -16.82 26.70
N LYS A 96 23.16 -17.05 25.84
CA LYS A 96 22.08 -18.04 26.07
C LYS A 96 22.62 -19.46 25.86
N GLY A 97 23.30 -19.72 24.74
CA GLY A 97 23.93 -21.00 24.45
C GLY A 97 24.98 -21.39 25.50
N LEU A 98 25.88 -20.47 25.87
CA LEU A 98 26.88 -20.72 26.91
C LEU A 98 26.27 -21.07 28.28
N LYS A 99 25.14 -20.46 28.65
CA LYS A 99 24.42 -20.80 29.89
C LYS A 99 23.76 -22.17 29.81
N ALA A 100 23.19 -22.51 28.66
CA ALA A 100 22.62 -23.83 28.41
C ALA A 100 23.70 -24.92 28.55
N LEU A 101 24.86 -24.72 27.91
CA LEU A 101 25.98 -25.64 27.98
C LEU A 101 26.46 -25.85 29.42
N ALA A 102 26.70 -24.75 30.16
CA ALA A 102 27.13 -24.82 31.55
C ALA A 102 26.10 -25.51 32.47
N TYR A 103 24.81 -25.32 32.20
CA TYR A 103 23.74 -26.01 32.92
C TYR A 103 23.78 -27.52 32.65
N LEU A 104 23.88 -27.92 31.38
CA LEU A 104 23.90 -29.34 30.98
C LEU A 104 25.15 -30.06 31.53
N GLU A 105 26.34 -29.46 31.42
CA GLU A 105 27.57 -30.03 31.99
C GLU A 105 27.46 -30.19 33.51
N GLY A 106 26.92 -29.17 34.20
CA GLY A 106 26.72 -29.19 35.64
C GLY A 106 25.70 -30.25 36.10
N TYR A 107 24.64 -30.47 35.32
CA TYR A 107 23.59 -31.43 35.63
C TYR A 107 24.02 -32.88 35.33
N LEU A 108 24.56 -33.11 34.12
CA LEU A 108 24.91 -34.46 33.64
C LEU A 108 26.26 -34.94 34.20
N GLY A 109 27.14 -34.02 34.63
CA GLY A 109 28.47 -34.36 35.14
C GLY A 109 29.43 -34.89 34.05
N ILE A 110 29.15 -34.55 32.80
CA ILE A 110 29.98 -34.86 31.62
C ILE A 110 30.49 -33.57 30.99
N SER A 111 31.50 -33.70 30.12
CA SER A 111 31.96 -32.57 29.30
C SER A 111 31.16 -32.50 28.00
N ILE A 112 30.89 -31.30 27.50
CA ILE A 112 30.12 -31.10 26.25
C ILE A 112 30.94 -30.25 25.27
N ALA A 113 30.89 -30.62 23.99
CA ALA A 113 31.32 -29.78 22.88
C ALA A 113 30.11 -29.50 21.96
N ALA A 114 29.95 -28.28 21.48
CA ALA A 114 28.81 -27.85 20.68
C ALA A 114 29.21 -26.77 19.67
N SER A 115 28.45 -26.67 18.58
CA SER A 115 28.64 -25.63 17.56
C SER A 115 28.06 -24.29 18.02
N GLU A 116 28.72 -23.19 17.65
CA GLU A 116 28.26 -21.81 17.84
C GLU A 116 27.85 -21.10 16.54
N ASP A 117 27.80 -21.83 15.43
CA ASP A 117 27.48 -21.35 14.08
C ASP A 117 26.61 -22.37 13.31
N ILE A 118 26.42 -22.19 12.00
CA ILE A 118 25.66 -23.11 11.16
C ILE A 118 26.44 -24.43 11.03
N THR A 119 25.83 -25.54 11.46
CA THR A 119 26.31 -26.90 11.24
C THR A 119 25.66 -27.54 9.99
N GLY A 120 26.46 -28.05 9.05
CA GLY A 120 25.97 -28.71 7.83
C GLY A 120 26.19 -27.88 6.56
N ALA A 121 25.23 -27.91 5.63
CA ALA A 121 25.28 -27.07 4.43
C ALA A 121 25.25 -25.58 4.80
N GLY A 122 26.00 -24.75 4.09
CA GLY A 122 26.13 -23.31 4.39
C GLY A 122 27.09 -22.96 5.54
N GLY A 123 27.48 -23.94 6.37
CA GLY A 123 28.44 -23.75 7.46
C GLY A 123 29.50 -24.85 7.51
N ASP A 124 29.82 -25.36 8.71
CA ASP A 124 30.80 -26.43 8.87
C ASP A 124 30.33 -27.56 9.83
N TRP A 125 31.27 -28.37 10.33
CA TRP A 125 30.98 -29.46 11.28
C TRP A 125 31.84 -29.36 12.53
N ASP A 126 32.52 -28.23 12.71
CA ASP A 126 33.35 -27.98 13.86
C ASP A 126 32.45 -27.77 15.10
N LEU A 127 33.08 -27.86 16.28
CA LEU A 127 32.41 -27.65 17.56
C LEU A 127 33.31 -26.70 18.35
N GLU A 128 33.04 -25.41 18.21
CA GLU A 128 33.89 -24.29 18.60
C GLU A 128 33.88 -24.11 20.11
N VAL A 129 32.78 -24.50 20.75
CA VAL A 129 32.57 -24.33 22.19
C VAL A 129 32.75 -25.66 22.90
N GLY A 130 33.65 -25.68 23.88
CA GLY A 130 34.00 -26.88 24.64
C GLY A 130 35.30 -27.52 24.15
N THR A 131 35.55 -28.78 24.51
CA THR A 131 36.72 -29.53 24.00
C THR A 131 36.24 -30.60 23.05
N SER A 132 36.21 -30.29 21.75
CA SER A 132 35.73 -31.22 20.73
C SER A 132 36.56 -32.52 20.70
N ARG A 133 35.87 -33.67 20.65
CA ARG A 133 36.49 -35.00 20.60
C ARG A 133 35.88 -35.82 19.48
N GLY A 134 36.72 -36.37 18.59
CA GLY A 134 36.26 -37.29 17.55
C GLY A 134 35.16 -36.71 16.67
N VAL A 135 35.25 -35.43 16.30
CA VAL A 135 34.29 -34.73 15.44
C VAL A 135 34.07 -35.52 14.15
N ILE A 136 32.80 -35.65 13.75
CA ILE A 136 32.38 -36.35 12.54
C ILE A 136 31.81 -35.28 11.61
N SER A 137 32.49 -35.06 10.49
CA SER A 137 32.03 -34.17 9.43
C SER A 137 31.31 -34.96 8.34
N LEU A 138 30.22 -34.40 7.82
CA LEU A 138 29.42 -34.97 6.72
C LEU A 138 29.49 -34.01 5.53
N PRO A 139 30.59 -34.03 4.75
CA PRO A 139 30.87 -33.01 3.73
C PRO A 139 29.89 -32.98 2.55
N ASP A 140 29.17 -34.07 2.30
CA ASP A 140 28.16 -34.18 1.23
C ASP A 140 26.73 -34.10 1.77
N TYR A 141 26.52 -33.64 3.01
CA TYR A 141 25.19 -33.48 3.58
C TYR A 141 24.52 -32.22 3.01
N PRO A 142 23.36 -32.34 2.33
CA PRO A 142 22.81 -31.23 1.54
C PRO A 142 21.94 -30.25 2.36
N TYR A 143 21.83 -30.43 3.69
CA TYR A 143 21.00 -29.59 4.55
C TYR A 143 21.83 -28.99 5.69
N SER A 144 21.37 -27.88 6.26
CA SER A 144 21.86 -27.40 7.56
C SER A 144 21.08 -28.07 8.70
N LEU A 145 21.58 -27.94 9.93
CA LEU A 145 20.85 -28.31 11.15
C LEU A 145 20.16 -27.08 11.79
N GLN A 146 19.79 -26.08 10.99
CA GLN A 146 19.18 -24.83 11.47
C GLN A 146 17.65 -24.91 11.37
N CYS A 147 17.14 -25.36 10.21
CA CYS A 147 15.72 -25.44 9.90
C CYS A 147 15.25 -26.88 9.69
N ALA A 148 14.08 -27.20 10.26
CA ALA A 148 13.51 -28.56 10.18
C ALA A 148 12.86 -28.89 8.83
N GLY A 149 12.60 -27.87 8.02
CA GLY A 149 11.84 -27.90 6.79
C GLY A 149 12.63 -28.18 5.51
N VAL A 150 12.14 -27.67 4.38
CA VAL A 150 12.77 -27.72 3.04
C VAL A 150 13.23 -26.33 2.62
N VAL A 151 14.23 -26.26 1.75
CA VAL A 151 14.50 -25.04 0.98
C VAL A 151 13.40 -24.84 -0.07
N GLY A 152 12.89 -23.62 -0.22
CA GLY A 152 11.76 -23.27 -1.10
C GLY A 152 10.39 -23.68 -0.56
N GLY A 153 10.27 -23.94 0.74
CA GLY A 153 9.00 -24.23 1.41
C GLY A 153 8.47 -23.00 2.14
N THR A 154 7.15 -22.91 2.31
CA THR A 154 6.47 -21.72 2.88
C THR A 154 6.01 -21.92 4.33
N LEU A 155 6.38 -23.01 4.99
CA LEU A 155 6.08 -23.19 6.41
C LEU A 155 7.10 -22.43 7.25
N ALA A 156 6.70 -21.96 8.43
CA ALA A 156 7.59 -21.30 9.40
C ALA A 156 8.84 -22.13 9.84
N THR A 157 8.92 -23.41 9.48
CA THR A 157 10.08 -24.29 9.74
C THR A 157 10.94 -24.55 8.51
N ASP A 158 10.46 -24.14 7.34
CA ASP A 158 11.20 -24.13 6.08
C ASP A 158 12.17 -22.95 6.05
N ASP A 159 12.96 -22.87 4.98
CA ASP A 159 14.03 -21.89 4.74
C ASP A 159 13.89 -21.50 3.26
N TYR A 160 12.97 -20.59 2.94
CA TYR A 160 12.44 -20.44 1.58
C TYR A 160 13.55 -20.12 0.58
N ASP A 161 14.37 -19.12 0.84
CA ASP A 161 15.51 -18.70 0.02
C ASP A 161 16.82 -19.50 0.20
N GLY A 162 16.91 -20.32 1.25
CA GLY A 162 18.09 -21.15 1.52
C GLY A 162 19.26 -20.39 2.12
N ASP A 163 19.05 -19.26 2.78
CA ASP A 163 20.09 -18.50 3.47
C ASP A 163 20.49 -19.10 4.83
N GLY A 164 19.71 -20.07 5.31
CA GLY A 164 19.94 -20.79 6.54
C GLY A 164 19.18 -20.22 7.74
N ILE A 165 18.32 -19.22 7.58
CA ILE A 165 17.34 -18.76 8.58
C ILE A 165 15.98 -19.37 8.19
N CYS A 166 15.13 -19.63 9.20
CA CYS A 166 13.86 -20.31 8.93
C CYS A 166 12.77 -19.27 8.83
N ASN A 167 11.77 -19.47 7.96
CA ASN A 167 10.75 -18.47 7.68
C ASN A 167 10.00 -17.91 8.91
N GLY A 168 9.92 -18.70 9.99
CA GLY A 168 9.30 -18.23 11.24
C GLY A 168 10.13 -17.20 12.02
N GLU A 169 11.40 -17.04 11.69
CA GLU A 169 12.39 -16.13 12.30
C GLU A 169 13.08 -15.23 11.27
N ASP A 170 12.93 -15.55 9.97
CA ASP A 170 13.28 -14.69 8.86
C ASP A 170 12.36 -13.45 8.82
N LEU A 171 12.86 -12.35 8.27
CA LEU A 171 12.10 -11.11 8.07
C LEU A 171 11.92 -10.77 6.58
N ASP A 172 12.54 -11.52 5.68
CA ASP A 172 12.62 -11.29 4.24
C ASP A 172 12.80 -12.65 3.56
N ASP A 173 11.69 -13.40 3.49
CA ASP A 173 11.69 -14.85 3.23
C ASP A 173 12.23 -15.25 1.85
N ASP A 174 12.23 -14.35 0.86
CA ASP A 174 12.72 -14.58 -0.50
C ASP A 174 13.99 -13.80 -0.88
N ASN A 175 14.53 -13.02 0.08
CA ASN A 175 15.75 -12.25 -0.04
C ASN A 175 15.71 -11.24 -1.21
N ASP A 176 14.55 -10.67 -1.49
CA ASP A 176 14.35 -9.58 -2.44
C ASP A 176 14.64 -8.19 -1.79
N GLY A 177 14.73 -8.13 -0.46
CA GLY A 177 15.03 -6.92 0.28
C GLY A 177 13.81 -6.19 0.84
N ILE A 178 12.59 -6.53 0.42
CA ILE A 178 11.35 -6.06 1.02
C ILE A 178 11.03 -7.01 2.19
N LEU A 179 10.61 -6.43 3.32
CA LEU A 179 10.35 -7.26 4.51
C LEU A 179 8.94 -7.84 4.44
N ASP A 180 8.76 -9.11 4.84
CA ASP A 180 7.45 -9.81 4.82
C ASP A 180 6.34 -9.00 5.51
N TYR A 181 6.71 -8.18 6.50
CA TYR A 181 5.75 -7.30 7.18
C TYR A 181 5.05 -6.32 6.23
N TYR A 182 5.72 -5.88 5.18
CA TYR A 182 5.18 -5.02 4.15
C TYR A 182 4.36 -5.77 3.11
N GLU A 183 4.73 -7.00 2.77
CA GLU A 183 4.02 -7.80 1.75
C GLU A 183 2.86 -8.61 2.31
N ALA A 184 2.93 -8.96 3.59
CA ALA A 184 1.93 -9.80 4.22
C ALA A 184 0.53 -9.19 4.17
N CYS A 185 -0.46 -10.03 3.88
CA CYS A 185 -1.83 -9.58 3.83
C CYS A 185 -2.31 -8.90 5.13
N GLY A 186 -2.87 -7.70 4.99
CA GLY A 186 -3.33 -6.83 6.08
C GLY A 186 -2.25 -5.88 6.60
N SER A 187 -1.07 -5.86 5.97
CA SER A 187 -0.05 -4.83 6.12
C SER A 187 -0.54 -3.47 5.60
N GLN A 188 0.26 -2.42 5.81
CA GLN A 188 -0.07 -1.09 5.30
C GLN A 188 -0.07 -1.05 3.76
N SER A 189 0.84 -1.79 3.13
CA SER A 189 1.01 -1.84 1.67
C SER A 189 0.01 -2.79 1.01
N VAL A 190 -0.36 -3.89 1.70
CA VAL A 190 -1.37 -4.86 1.25
C VAL A 190 -2.57 -4.87 2.21
N PRO A 191 -3.36 -3.77 2.27
CA PRO A 191 -4.47 -3.68 3.21
C PRO A 191 -5.59 -4.66 2.85
N PHE A 192 -6.28 -5.18 3.87
CA PHE A 192 -7.45 -6.02 3.64
C PHE A 192 -8.54 -5.25 2.86
N THR A 193 -9.00 -5.83 1.76
CA THR A 193 -10.11 -5.31 0.94
C THR A 193 -11.49 -5.74 1.45
N SER A 194 -11.53 -6.63 2.45
CA SER A 194 -12.74 -7.06 3.14
C SER A 194 -12.50 -7.39 4.61
N LEU A 195 -13.53 -7.18 5.46
CA LEU A 195 -13.47 -7.66 6.85
C LEU A 195 -13.40 -9.20 6.97
N GLY A 196 -13.69 -9.93 5.88
CA GLY A 196 -13.67 -11.39 5.86
C GLY A 196 -12.26 -11.97 5.79
N GLN A 197 -11.32 -11.26 5.16
CA GLN A 197 -9.92 -11.67 5.10
C GLN A 197 -9.26 -11.63 6.48
N ALA A 198 -9.60 -10.61 7.30
CA ALA A 198 -9.14 -10.57 8.70
C ALA A 198 -9.53 -11.84 9.49
N ARG A 199 -10.65 -12.49 9.15
CA ARG A 199 -11.05 -13.77 9.75
C ARG A 199 -10.29 -14.97 9.19
N ALA A 200 -9.86 -14.90 7.94
CA ALA A 200 -9.13 -15.97 7.28
C ALA A 200 -7.65 -15.97 7.65
N LYS A 201 -7.02 -14.79 7.67
CA LYS A 201 -5.55 -14.63 7.69
C LYS A 201 -4.98 -14.21 9.06
N VAL A 202 -5.75 -13.53 9.92
CA VAL A 202 -5.21 -13.04 11.22
C VAL A 202 -5.12 -14.17 12.24
N VAL A 203 -3.89 -14.58 12.55
CA VAL A 203 -3.56 -15.57 13.60
C VAL A 203 -2.96 -14.94 14.86
N LYS A 204 -2.49 -13.69 14.77
CA LYS A 204 -1.88 -12.92 15.85
C LYS A 204 -2.64 -11.62 16.05
N GLU A 205 -2.97 -11.28 17.30
CA GLU A 205 -3.66 -10.02 17.56
C GLU A 205 -2.73 -8.81 17.34
N GLY A 206 -3.23 -7.74 16.72
CA GLY A 206 -2.40 -6.62 16.29
C GLY A 206 -3.18 -5.52 15.59
N ILE A 207 -2.48 -4.47 15.15
CA ILE A 207 -3.05 -3.45 14.26
C ILE A 207 -2.90 -3.94 12.82
N TYR A 208 -4.00 -3.93 12.08
CA TYR A 208 -4.04 -4.27 10.66
C TYR A 208 -4.69 -3.13 9.87
N TYR A 209 -4.42 -3.10 8.57
CA TYR A 209 -4.91 -2.08 7.67
C TYR A 209 -5.98 -2.63 6.73
N PHE A 210 -6.89 -1.76 6.32
CA PHE A 210 -8.04 -2.08 5.50
C PHE A 210 -8.23 -0.98 4.46
N ASN A 211 -8.59 -1.36 3.24
CA ASN A 211 -9.06 -0.47 2.19
C ASN A 211 -10.37 -1.02 1.64
N LEU A 212 -11.50 -0.54 2.19
CA LEU A 212 -12.81 -1.03 1.78
C LEU A 212 -13.41 -0.07 0.75
N ASN A 213 -13.32 -0.42 -0.54
CA ASN A 213 -13.82 0.41 -1.65
C ASN A 213 -13.29 1.86 -1.63
N GLY A 214 -11.99 2.05 -1.32
CA GLY A 214 -11.34 3.37 -1.24
C GLY A 214 -11.39 4.03 0.14
N GLU A 215 -12.15 3.48 1.10
CA GLU A 215 -12.12 3.94 2.49
C GLU A 215 -11.01 3.22 3.27
N VAL A 216 -9.89 3.91 3.45
CA VAL A 216 -8.70 3.39 4.15
C VAL A 216 -8.79 3.62 5.66
N PHE A 217 -8.51 2.58 6.45
CA PHE A 217 -8.40 2.68 7.90
C PHE A 217 -7.50 1.60 8.51
N SER A 218 -7.04 1.83 9.73
CA SER A 218 -6.32 0.82 10.53
C SER A 218 -7.02 0.57 11.86
N THR A 219 -7.00 -0.67 12.33
CA THR A 219 -7.59 -1.00 13.62
C THR A 219 -7.03 -2.27 14.22
N PHE A 220 -7.22 -2.43 15.53
CA PHE A 220 -6.88 -3.66 16.23
C PHE A 220 -7.80 -4.82 15.82
N VAL A 221 -7.20 -5.94 15.45
CA VAL A 221 -7.86 -7.21 15.15
C VAL A 221 -7.39 -8.26 16.16
N ASP A 222 -8.31 -9.04 16.71
CA ASP A 222 -7.94 -10.16 17.59
C ASP A 222 -7.59 -11.43 16.79
N ALA A 223 -6.94 -12.40 17.44
CA ALA A 223 -6.54 -13.68 16.82
C ALA A 223 -7.71 -14.57 16.33
N ASN A 224 -8.97 -14.12 16.47
CA ASN A 224 -10.15 -14.80 15.91
C ASN A 224 -10.79 -14.00 14.78
N GLY A 225 -10.10 -12.97 14.28
CA GLY A 225 -10.55 -12.10 13.20
C GLY A 225 -11.67 -11.13 13.59
N TYR A 226 -11.82 -10.79 14.87
CA TYR A 226 -12.71 -9.70 15.25
C TYR A 226 -12.02 -8.36 15.03
N VAL A 227 -12.65 -7.53 14.20
CA VAL A 227 -12.18 -6.18 13.88
C VAL A 227 -12.77 -5.19 14.88
N MET A 228 -11.91 -4.44 15.58
CA MET A 228 -12.36 -3.43 16.55
C MET A 228 -12.90 -2.22 15.79
N VAL A 229 -14.09 -1.76 16.14
CA VAL A 229 -14.70 -0.58 15.49
C VAL A 229 -14.97 0.54 16.47
N THR A 230 -14.80 0.30 17.76
CA THR A 230 -14.99 1.31 18.81
C THR A 230 -14.17 0.97 20.04
N ILE A 231 -13.60 1.99 20.68
CA ILE A 231 -13.02 1.93 22.02
C ILE A 231 -13.41 3.17 22.84
N ASP A 232 -13.88 2.97 24.07
CA ASP A 232 -14.29 4.06 24.97
C ASP A 232 -13.79 3.82 26.40
N TYR A 233 -13.25 4.86 27.01
CA TYR A 233 -12.67 4.83 28.36
C TYR A 233 -13.54 5.59 29.36
N GLY A 234 -13.50 5.16 30.63
CA GLY A 234 -14.39 5.63 31.70
C GLY A 234 -14.33 7.11 32.09
N ASP A 235 -13.46 7.91 31.47
CA ASP A 235 -13.34 9.36 31.65
C ASP A 235 -13.70 10.17 30.39
N GLY A 236 -14.23 9.52 29.35
CA GLY A 236 -14.67 10.18 28.13
C GLY A 236 -15.92 11.05 28.33
N SER A 237 -15.89 12.28 27.80
CA SER A 237 -17.07 13.16 27.72
C SER A 237 -17.44 13.48 26.27
N GLY A 238 -18.74 13.61 25.98
CA GLY A 238 -19.22 13.91 24.63
C GLY A 238 -19.23 12.68 23.71
N SER A 239 -19.80 12.85 22.52
CA SER A 239 -19.83 11.79 21.51
C SER A 239 -18.42 11.28 21.20
N LEU A 240 -18.30 9.99 20.88
CA LEU A 240 -17.02 9.43 20.45
C LEU A 240 -16.52 10.16 19.19
N PRO A 241 -15.24 10.57 19.18
CA PRO A 241 -14.59 11.07 17.97
C PRO A 241 -14.64 10.00 16.88
N GLN A 242 -14.98 10.42 15.66
CA GLN A 242 -14.88 9.58 14.48
C GLN A 242 -13.45 9.64 13.95
N VAL A 243 -12.85 8.48 13.71
CA VAL A 243 -11.43 8.34 13.33
C VAL A 243 -11.26 7.28 12.24
N ASN A 244 -10.12 7.29 11.57
CA ASN A 244 -9.73 6.26 10.60
C ASN A 244 -8.60 5.34 11.13
N ALA A 245 -8.20 5.53 12.39
CA ALA A 245 -7.22 4.67 13.06
C ALA A 245 -7.68 4.39 14.50
N LEU A 246 -7.69 3.13 14.90
CA LEU A 246 -8.04 2.71 16.26
C LEU A 246 -6.99 1.75 16.84
N GLY A 247 -6.43 2.11 17.99
CA GLY A 247 -5.58 1.22 18.77
C GLY A 247 -6.14 0.93 20.16
N THR A 248 -5.33 0.27 20.99
CA THR A 248 -5.71 -0.16 22.35
C THR A 248 -5.06 0.66 23.45
N SER A 249 -4.12 1.55 23.10
CA SER A 249 -3.37 2.38 24.03
C SER A 249 -4.09 3.70 24.27
N LYS A 250 -4.55 3.90 25.50
CA LYS A 250 -5.21 5.16 25.90
C LYS A 250 -4.32 6.38 25.67
N ALA A 251 -3.01 6.22 25.88
CA ALA A 251 -2.06 7.32 25.87
C ALA A 251 -1.81 7.85 24.44
N THR A 252 -1.82 6.96 23.45
CA THR A 252 -1.51 7.28 22.04
C THR A 252 -2.79 7.40 21.20
N ASP A 253 -3.77 6.54 21.43
CA ASP A 253 -4.91 6.35 20.52
C ASP A 253 -6.19 7.01 21.05
N GLY A 254 -6.30 7.13 22.38
CA GLY A 254 -7.46 7.72 23.04
C GLY A 254 -8.76 6.92 22.81
N ARG A 255 -9.91 7.58 22.97
CA ARG A 255 -11.23 7.00 22.68
C ARG A 255 -11.65 7.32 21.25
N GLY A 256 -12.37 6.42 20.59
CA GLY A 256 -12.81 6.65 19.22
C GLY A 256 -13.78 5.59 18.69
N ILE A 257 -14.35 5.89 17.54
CA ILE A 257 -15.17 5.00 16.72
C ILE A 257 -14.77 5.22 15.26
N LEU A 258 -14.75 4.17 14.44
CA LEU A 258 -14.48 4.35 13.01
C LEU A 258 -15.51 5.31 12.38
N SER A 259 -15.12 6.02 11.34
CA SER A 259 -16.00 7.01 10.68
C SER A 259 -17.26 6.37 10.09
N SER A 260 -18.35 7.12 10.01
CA SER A 260 -19.59 6.62 9.40
C SER A 260 -19.43 6.24 7.92
N ALA A 261 -18.43 6.80 7.23
CA ALA A 261 -18.08 6.43 5.86
C ALA A 261 -17.54 4.99 5.82
N ILE A 262 -16.59 4.65 6.71
CA ILE A 262 -16.05 3.29 6.85
C ILE A 262 -17.14 2.28 7.21
N PHE A 263 -18.01 2.59 8.18
CA PHE A 263 -19.10 1.69 8.57
C PHE A 263 -20.06 1.39 7.40
N ALA A 264 -20.26 2.34 6.48
CA ALA A 264 -21.10 2.15 5.30
C ALA A 264 -20.52 1.14 4.29
N GLN A 265 -19.20 0.89 4.34
CA GLN A 265 -18.52 -0.10 3.50
C GLN A 265 -18.58 -1.53 4.05
N PHE A 266 -19.02 -1.72 5.29
CA PHE A 266 -19.08 -3.05 5.89
C PHE A 266 -20.12 -3.92 5.20
N THR A 267 -19.66 -5.01 4.60
CA THR A 267 -20.49 -6.03 3.97
C THR A 267 -20.36 -7.37 4.70
N ASN A 268 -21.35 -8.26 4.52
CA ASN A 268 -21.31 -9.64 5.01
C ASN A 268 -20.99 -9.82 6.51
N LEU A 269 -21.33 -8.84 7.34
CA LEU A 269 -21.20 -8.96 8.79
C LEU A 269 -21.99 -10.18 9.27
N THR A 270 -21.34 -11.01 10.08
CA THR A 270 -21.95 -12.20 10.71
C THR A 270 -22.21 -11.98 12.19
N GLU A 271 -21.40 -11.15 12.84
CA GLU A 271 -21.40 -10.98 14.28
C GLU A 271 -21.04 -9.55 14.70
N VAL A 272 -21.64 -9.13 15.79
CA VAL A 272 -21.23 -7.95 16.58
C VAL A 272 -20.97 -8.39 18.01
N ARG A 273 -19.88 -7.91 18.60
CA ARG A 273 -19.45 -8.24 19.96
C ARG A 273 -19.25 -6.97 20.77
N ILE A 274 -19.78 -6.93 21.99
CA ILE A 274 -19.49 -5.89 22.98
C ILE A 274 -18.64 -6.50 24.07
N SER A 275 -17.49 -5.88 24.35
CA SER A 275 -16.57 -6.37 25.39
C SER A 275 -16.09 -5.25 26.31
N SER A 276 -15.58 -5.60 27.47
CA SER A 276 -14.80 -4.72 28.34
C SER A 276 -13.54 -5.41 28.88
N ASN A 277 -12.52 -4.64 29.24
CA ASN A 277 -11.29 -5.16 29.86
C ASN A 277 -11.39 -5.37 31.38
N THR A 278 -12.60 -5.31 31.93
CA THR A 278 -12.81 -5.35 33.38
C THR A 278 -12.87 -6.79 33.88
N ALA A 279 -11.95 -7.19 34.77
CA ALA A 279 -12.06 -8.48 35.47
C ALA A 279 -13.35 -8.56 36.30
N GLN A 280 -13.98 -9.74 36.34
CA GLN A 280 -15.12 -10.01 37.23
C GLN A 280 -14.67 -9.86 38.69
N THR A 281 -15.02 -8.76 39.33
CA THR A 281 -14.86 -8.53 40.76
C THR A 281 -16.24 -8.41 41.41
N PRO A 282 -16.36 -8.56 42.75
CA PRO A 282 -17.67 -8.48 43.43
C PRO A 282 -18.46 -7.20 43.16
N ASN A 283 -17.80 -6.12 42.75
CA ASN A 283 -18.43 -4.82 42.47
C ASN A 283 -18.35 -4.38 40.99
N LYS A 284 -17.70 -5.15 40.11
CA LYS A 284 -17.56 -4.83 38.67
C LYS A 284 -17.58 -6.08 37.82
N GLN A 285 -18.36 -6.08 36.76
CA GLN A 285 -18.59 -7.26 35.94
C GLN A 285 -18.11 -6.97 34.52
N GLY A 286 -17.07 -7.66 34.07
CA GLY A 286 -16.65 -7.66 32.67
C GLY A 286 -17.81 -8.09 31.78
N ILE A 287 -17.96 -7.45 30.62
CA ILE A 287 -18.91 -7.89 29.59
C ILE A 287 -18.10 -8.51 28.48
N ASP A 288 -18.58 -9.63 27.95
CA ASP A 288 -18.10 -10.16 26.68
C ASP A 288 -19.25 -10.93 26.02
N ALA A 289 -19.98 -10.25 25.15
CA ALA A 289 -21.21 -10.74 24.58
C ALA A 289 -21.28 -10.52 23.07
N VAL A 290 -21.80 -11.52 22.36
CA VAL A 290 -21.90 -11.56 20.90
C VAL A 290 -23.38 -11.65 20.49
N SER A 291 -23.72 -11.07 19.35
CA SER A 291 -25.00 -11.29 18.67
C SER A 291 -24.80 -11.49 17.17
N THR A 292 -25.59 -12.39 16.59
CA THR A 292 -25.70 -12.65 15.14
C THR A 292 -26.98 -12.07 14.54
N ASN A 293 -27.72 -11.24 15.30
CA ASN A 293 -29.01 -10.74 14.85
C ASN A 293 -28.84 -9.72 13.71
N ALA A 294 -29.40 -10.03 12.54
CA ALA A 294 -29.31 -9.19 11.33
C ALA A 294 -29.71 -7.72 11.54
N THR A 295 -30.69 -7.42 12.40
CA THR A 295 -31.08 -6.04 12.69
C THR A 295 -29.99 -5.28 13.46
N LEU A 296 -29.30 -5.93 14.39
CA LEU A 296 -28.17 -5.31 15.11
C LEU A 296 -26.97 -5.10 14.17
N LEU A 297 -26.70 -6.05 13.28
CA LEU A 297 -25.64 -5.93 12.27
C LEU A 297 -25.94 -4.78 11.29
N ASN A 298 -27.18 -4.66 10.81
CA ASN A 298 -27.60 -3.54 9.96
C ASN A 298 -27.51 -2.18 10.68
N LYS A 299 -27.71 -2.15 12.00
CA LYS A 299 -27.54 -0.93 12.80
C LYS A 299 -26.09 -0.50 12.90
N ILE A 300 -25.15 -1.46 13.00
CA ILE A 300 -23.72 -1.18 12.90
C ILE A 300 -23.43 -0.51 11.54
N ILE A 301 -23.79 -1.16 10.43
CA ILE A 301 -23.54 -0.64 9.07
C ILE A 301 -24.14 0.76 8.86
N SER A 302 -25.37 0.99 9.35
CA SER A 302 -26.06 2.28 9.26
C SER A 302 -25.69 3.29 10.35
N PHE A 303 -24.57 3.07 11.06
CA PHE A 303 -24.04 3.93 12.12
C PHE A 303 -25.09 4.37 13.16
N SER A 304 -26.00 3.45 13.50
CA SER A 304 -27.17 3.69 14.32
C SER A 304 -27.04 3.04 15.70
N THR A 305 -27.56 3.71 16.74
CA THR A 305 -27.63 3.17 18.11
C THR A 305 -28.17 1.74 18.15
N LEU A 306 -27.43 0.84 18.81
CA LEU A 306 -27.77 -0.59 18.95
C LEU A 306 -29.04 -0.81 19.78
N ASN A 307 -29.18 -0.06 20.88
CA ASN A 307 -30.39 -0.04 21.72
C ASN A 307 -30.84 1.38 22.08
N ARG A 308 -31.99 1.80 21.56
CA ARG A 308 -32.66 3.08 21.86
C ARG A 308 -33.92 2.91 22.70
N GLY A 309 -34.06 1.79 23.41
CA GLY A 309 -35.15 1.52 24.33
C GLY A 309 -36.25 0.65 23.72
N VAL A 310 -37.51 0.95 24.04
CA VAL A 310 -38.69 0.12 23.69
C VAL A 310 -38.72 -0.40 22.24
N PRO A 311 -38.38 0.40 21.20
CA PRO A 311 -38.41 -0.06 19.81
C PRO A 311 -37.49 -1.26 19.53
N ASP A 312 -36.46 -1.47 20.35
CA ASP A 312 -35.40 -2.44 20.09
C ASP A 312 -35.46 -3.69 20.99
N ASN A 313 -36.46 -3.77 21.87
CA ASN A 313 -36.61 -4.87 22.84
C ASN A 313 -36.69 -6.26 22.20
N ASN A 314 -37.16 -6.36 20.96
CA ASN A 314 -37.38 -7.65 20.29
C ASN A 314 -36.06 -8.34 19.93
N PHE A 315 -35.10 -7.59 19.39
CA PHE A 315 -33.82 -8.16 18.94
C PHE A 315 -32.69 -8.00 19.96
N ASN A 316 -32.79 -7.08 20.92
CA ASN A 316 -31.81 -6.98 22.00
C ASN A 316 -31.84 -8.13 23.01
N LYS A 317 -32.70 -9.14 22.83
CA LYS A 317 -32.65 -10.41 23.58
C LYS A 317 -31.72 -11.45 22.97
N SER A 318 -31.06 -11.12 21.87
CA SER A 318 -30.22 -12.04 21.09
C SER A 318 -28.78 -12.15 21.57
N TRP A 319 -28.35 -11.35 22.54
CA TRP A 319 -26.97 -11.36 23.02
C TRP A 319 -26.70 -12.62 23.85
N VAL A 320 -25.57 -13.27 23.57
CA VAL A 320 -25.06 -14.45 24.27
C VAL A 320 -23.63 -14.20 24.74
N GLY A 321 -23.17 -14.93 25.75
CA GLY A 321 -21.82 -14.79 26.31
C GLY A 321 -21.80 -14.28 27.76
N THR A 322 -20.63 -13.84 28.20
CA THR A 322 -20.39 -13.38 29.57
C THR A 322 -21.17 -12.11 29.87
N ASN A 323 -22.03 -12.17 30.89
CA ASN A 323 -22.87 -11.05 31.33
C ASN A 323 -23.78 -10.42 30.25
N ALA A 324 -24.16 -11.21 29.23
CA ALA A 324 -25.10 -10.81 28.19
C ALA A 324 -26.48 -10.39 28.74
N THR A 325 -26.82 -10.79 29.97
CA THR A 325 -28.04 -10.36 30.67
C THR A 325 -28.18 -8.83 30.79
N TYR A 326 -27.06 -8.09 30.84
CA TYR A 326 -27.09 -6.62 30.85
C TYR A 326 -27.54 -6.01 29.53
N LEU A 327 -27.36 -6.73 28.43
CA LEU A 327 -27.79 -6.34 27.09
C LEU A 327 -29.23 -6.82 26.81
N ASN A 328 -29.64 -7.94 27.39
CA ASN A 328 -30.94 -8.59 27.22
C ASN A 328 -32.10 -7.95 28.03
N GLY A 329 -31.86 -6.84 28.70
CA GLY A 329 -32.84 -6.12 29.51
C GLY A 329 -34.03 -5.59 28.70
N THR A 330 -35.22 -5.54 29.31
CA THR A 330 -36.42 -4.99 28.68
C THR A 330 -36.57 -3.51 29.03
N ALA A 331 -36.35 -2.64 28.05
CA ALA A 331 -36.55 -1.20 28.19
C ALA A 331 -38.03 -0.84 28.33
N THR A 332 -38.31 0.20 29.12
CA THR A 332 -39.67 0.68 29.41
C THR A 332 -39.95 2.08 28.84
N CYS A 333 -38.93 2.76 28.32
CA CYS A 333 -39.04 4.02 27.59
C CYS A 333 -38.16 4.03 26.33
N THR A 334 -38.26 5.10 25.54
CA THR A 334 -37.39 5.37 24.38
C THR A 334 -36.28 6.34 24.80
N SER A 335 -35.04 6.08 24.40
CA SER A 335 -33.90 6.96 24.65
C SER A 335 -34.07 8.32 23.97
N THR A 336 -33.70 9.39 24.66
CA THR A 336 -33.63 10.76 24.12
C THR A 336 -32.19 11.20 23.78
N ASN A 337 -31.20 10.35 23.98
CA ASN A 337 -29.77 10.69 23.87
C ASN A 337 -29.22 10.62 22.43
N GLY A 338 -30.08 10.83 21.43
CA GLY A 338 -29.72 10.72 20.01
C GLY A 338 -29.79 9.29 19.45
N THR A 339 -29.57 9.21 18.14
CA THR A 339 -29.78 8.01 17.32
C THR A 339 -28.52 7.47 16.64
N THR A 340 -27.43 8.23 16.66
CA THR A 340 -26.15 7.84 16.06
C THR A 340 -25.33 7.00 17.04
N LEU A 341 -24.58 6.04 16.50
CA LEU A 341 -23.82 5.08 17.28
C LEU A 341 -22.76 5.77 18.16
N ASN A 342 -22.05 6.77 17.63
CA ASN A 342 -21.01 7.51 18.36
C ASN A 342 -21.52 8.34 19.56
N ALA A 343 -22.79 8.77 19.55
CA ALA A 343 -23.38 9.57 20.62
C ALA A 343 -24.09 8.71 21.67
N ASN A 344 -24.69 7.61 21.24
CA ASN A 344 -25.48 6.69 22.06
C ASN A 344 -25.32 5.28 21.49
N ILE A 345 -24.55 4.44 22.19
CA ILE A 345 -24.25 3.08 21.73
C ILE A 345 -25.36 2.13 22.16
N PHE A 346 -25.63 2.09 23.47
CA PHE A 346 -26.59 1.15 24.05
C PHE A 346 -27.28 1.76 25.27
N HIS A 347 -28.57 2.06 25.15
CA HIS A 347 -29.37 2.63 26.23
C HIS A 347 -30.76 1.95 26.33
N PRO A 348 -30.91 0.94 27.20
CA PRO A 348 -32.18 0.30 27.50
C PRO A 348 -32.98 1.19 28.46
N CYS A 349 -33.50 2.30 27.94
CA CYS A 349 -34.16 3.33 28.73
C CYS A 349 -35.18 2.74 29.72
N GLY A 350 -35.06 3.14 30.99
CA GLY A 350 -35.93 2.70 32.08
C GLY A 350 -35.62 1.31 32.65
N TYR A 351 -34.62 0.60 32.10
CA TYR A 351 -34.05 -0.60 32.69
C TYR A 351 -32.71 -0.26 33.38
N THR A 352 -32.71 -0.23 34.71
CA THR A 352 -31.58 0.28 35.52
C THR A 352 -30.42 -0.71 35.69
N LEU A 353 -30.66 -2.01 35.52
CA LEU A 353 -29.66 -3.06 35.72
C LEU A 353 -29.00 -3.53 34.42
N GLY A 354 -29.16 -2.78 33.32
CA GLY A 354 -28.55 -3.10 32.03
C GLY A 354 -27.29 -2.28 31.72
N LEU A 355 -26.73 -2.50 30.53
CA LEU A 355 -25.66 -1.70 29.98
C LEU A 355 -26.19 -0.30 29.62
N HIS A 356 -25.56 0.74 30.17
CA HIS A 356 -25.77 2.13 29.79
C HIS A 356 -24.46 2.66 29.21
N TRP A 357 -24.38 2.73 27.87
CA TRP A 357 -23.23 3.25 27.14
C TRP A 357 -23.69 4.40 26.25
N ILE A 358 -23.59 5.61 26.80
CA ILE A 358 -24.07 6.87 26.24
C ILE A 358 -22.89 7.86 26.24
N PRO A 359 -21.99 7.77 25.26
CA PRO A 359 -20.83 8.66 25.14
C PRO A 359 -21.18 10.15 25.30
N SER A 360 -22.20 10.63 24.59
CA SER A 360 -22.63 12.03 24.63
C SER A 360 -23.02 12.54 26.02
N GLY A 361 -23.49 11.65 26.89
CA GLY A 361 -23.84 11.93 28.27
C GLY A 361 -22.75 11.59 29.29
N GLY A 362 -21.58 11.10 28.86
CA GLY A 362 -20.50 10.65 29.75
C GLY A 362 -20.88 9.45 30.62
N LEU A 363 -21.67 8.51 30.10
CA LEU A 363 -22.14 7.31 30.81
C LEU A 363 -21.64 6.03 30.14
N GLN A 364 -20.98 5.17 30.90
CA GLN A 364 -20.34 3.92 30.50
C GLN A 364 -20.36 2.93 31.68
N ARG A 365 -21.44 2.15 31.80
CA ARG A 365 -21.57 1.17 32.89
C ARG A 365 -22.40 -0.05 32.52
N ALA A 366 -21.95 -1.23 32.95
CA ALA A 366 -22.65 -2.51 32.77
C ALA A 366 -23.87 -2.68 33.68
N SER A 367 -23.91 -1.99 34.83
CA SER A 367 -24.99 -2.06 35.82
C SER A 367 -24.98 -0.81 36.71
N SER A 368 -26.15 -0.28 37.05
CA SER A 368 -26.26 0.93 37.91
C SER A 368 -25.62 0.77 39.29
N ASN A 369 -25.64 -0.44 39.87
CA ASN A 369 -25.02 -0.70 41.19
C ASN A 369 -23.50 -0.76 41.13
N SER A 370 -22.91 -0.89 39.94
CA SER A 370 -21.45 -0.97 39.75
C SER A 370 -20.81 0.40 39.46
N GLY A 371 -21.60 1.43 39.17
CA GLY A 371 -21.11 2.74 38.76
C GLY A 371 -20.42 2.73 37.38
N GLU A 372 -19.80 3.86 37.02
CA GLU A 372 -19.00 4.00 35.79
C GLU A 372 -17.77 3.08 35.81
N ILE A 373 -17.33 2.63 34.63
CA ILE A 373 -16.02 1.96 34.50
C ILE A 373 -14.90 2.95 34.85
N LEU A 374 -13.73 2.45 35.27
CA LEU A 374 -12.61 3.35 35.61
C LEU A 374 -12.06 4.05 34.38
N SER A 375 -11.40 5.20 34.58
CA SER A 375 -10.68 5.91 33.52
C SER A 375 -9.59 5.05 32.85
N SER A 376 -9.01 4.07 33.55
CA SER A 376 -8.02 3.13 32.99
C SER A 376 -8.65 1.91 32.31
N GLN A 377 -9.97 1.78 32.34
CA GLN A 377 -10.72 0.66 31.77
C GLN A 377 -11.45 1.13 30.52
N TYR A 378 -11.76 0.18 29.64
CA TYR A 378 -12.40 0.46 28.38
C TYR A 378 -13.48 -0.56 28.02
N MET A 379 -14.41 -0.09 27.18
CA MET A 379 -15.40 -0.88 26.47
C MET A 379 -15.13 -0.82 24.97
N ARG A 380 -15.46 -1.90 24.26
CA ARG A 380 -15.24 -2.01 22.82
C ARG A 380 -16.46 -2.58 22.11
N ILE A 381 -16.63 -2.17 20.86
CA ILE A 381 -17.45 -2.89 19.88
C ILE A 381 -16.48 -3.54 18.90
N TRP A 382 -16.76 -4.81 18.59
CA TRP A 382 -16.10 -5.55 17.54
C TRP A 382 -17.13 -6.04 16.53
N VAL A 383 -16.67 -6.24 15.30
CA VAL A 383 -17.44 -6.84 14.23
C VAL A 383 -16.64 -7.97 13.61
N ARG A 384 -17.33 -8.91 12.97
CA ARG A 384 -16.70 -9.97 12.20
C ARG A 384 -17.57 -10.36 11.01
N ALA A 385 -16.95 -10.55 9.85
CA ALA A 385 -17.64 -10.93 8.62
C ALA A 385 -17.54 -12.43 8.33
N ALA A 386 -18.27 -12.87 7.30
CA ALA A 386 -18.08 -14.18 6.71
C ALA A 386 -16.63 -14.33 6.22
N VAL A 387 -16.07 -15.53 6.32
CA VAL A 387 -14.71 -15.81 5.79
C VAL A 387 -14.71 -15.50 4.30
N ASN A 388 -13.73 -14.70 3.88
CA ASN A 388 -13.38 -14.55 2.48
C ASN A 388 -12.09 -15.35 2.24
N THR A 389 -12.10 -16.24 1.25
CA THR A 389 -10.92 -17.05 0.86
C THR A 389 -10.16 -16.43 -0.31
N ASP A 390 -10.53 -15.21 -0.69
CA ASP A 390 -9.76 -14.37 -1.61
C ASP A 390 -8.30 -14.31 -1.15
N ASP A 391 -7.39 -14.51 -2.09
CA ASP A 391 -5.98 -14.66 -1.78
C ASP A 391 -5.33 -13.29 -1.70
N CYS A 392 -5.60 -12.61 -0.59
CA CYS A 392 -4.87 -11.40 -0.31
C CYS A 392 -3.42 -11.77 0.05
N GLY A 393 -2.48 -10.96 -0.45
CA GLY A 393 -1.05 -11.24 -0.41
C GLY A 393 -0.59 -12.22 -1.48
N ASP A 394 -1.34 -12.36 -2.58
CA ASP A 394 -0.94 -12.97 -3.86
C ASP A 394 -1.47 -12.00 -4.92
N SER A 395 -0.65 -11.00 -5.25
CA SER A 395 -1.08 -9.81 -6.01
C SER A 395 -1.38 -10.15 -7.47
N ASP A 396 -0.61 -11.04 -8.08
CA ASP A 396 -0.73 -11.44 -9.49
C ASP A 396 -1.58 -12.71 -9.72
N MET A 397 -1.99 -13.39 -8.65
CA MET A 397 -2.80 -14.62 -8.64
C MET A 397 -2.10 -15.84 -9.27
N ASP A 398 -0.79 -15.90 -9.21
CA ASP A 398 -0.03 -17.04 -9.73
C ASP A 398 0.04 -18.23 -8.75
N GLY A 399 -0.27 -17.97 -7.47
CA GLY A 399 -0.30 -18.95 -6.37
C GLY A 399 0.94 -18.95 -5.48
N ILE A 400 1.86 -18.02 -5.68
CA ILE A 400 2.92 -17.66 -4.74
C ILE A 400 2.44 -16.44 -3.96
N HIS A 401 2.75 -16.41 -2.65
CA HIS A 401 2.41 -15.25 -1.83
C HIS A 401 3.50 -14.21 -1.96
N ASN A 402 3.17 -12.93 -1.90
CA ASN A 402 4.10 -11.82 -2.11
C ASN A 402 5.37 -11.94 -1.25
N GLU A 403 5.27 -12.33 0.03
CA GLU A 403 6.43 -12.57 0.90
C GLU A 403 7.35 -13.76 0.47
N PHE A 404 7.00 -14.44 -0.61
CA PHE A 404 7.73 -15.55 -1.20
C PHE A 404 7.91 -15.35 -2.71
N ASP A 405 7.52 -14.21 -3.26
CA ASP A 405 7.47 -13.97 -4.69
C ASP A 405 8.42 -12.85 -5.08
N LEU A 406 9.35 -13.14 -5.98
CA LEU A 406 10.31 -12.13 -6.44
C LEU A 406 9.70 -11.12 -7.42
N ASP A 407 8.44 -11.31 -7.83
CA ASP A 407 7.68 -10.45 -8.74
C ASP A 407 6.20 -10.52 -8.35
N SER A 408 5.86 -9.94 -7.20
CA SER A 408 4.57 -10.08 -6.54
C SER A 408 3.39 -9.67 -7.41
N ASP A 409 3.55 -8.67 -8.26
CA ASP A 409 2.50 -8.17 -9.14
C ASP A 409 2.55 -8.71 -10.58
N GLY A 410 3.59 -9.51 -10.84
CA GLY A 410 3.75 -10.34 -12.00
C GLY A 410 4.02 -9.55 -13.26
N ASP A 411 4.61 -8.37 -13.14
CA ASP A 411 4.84 -7.48 -14.27
C ASP A 411 6.18 -7.73 -15.01
N GLY A 412 6.98 -8.67 -14.53
CA GLY A 412 8.27 -9.03 -15.08
C GLY A 412 9.43 -8.27 -14.44
N CYS A 413 9.17 -7.31 -13.55
CA CYS A 413 10.18 -6.71 -12.69
C CYS A 413 10.46 -7.54 -11.45
N PRO A 414 11.71 -7.61 -11.00
CA PRO A 414 11.99 -8.04 -9.65
C PRO A 414 11.49 -7.00 -8.63
N ASP A 415 10.71 -7.42 -7.64
CA ASP A 415 10.22 -6.60 -6.52
C ASP A 415 11.36 -5.82 -5.84
N ALA A 416 12.49 -6.49 -5.65
CA ALA A 416 13.75 -5.92 -5.15
C ALA A 416 14.23 -4.65 -5.88
N LEU A 417 13.99 -4.55 -7.20
CA LEU A 417 14.35 -3.41 -8.05
C LEU A 417 13.34 -2.29 -7.87
N GLU A 418 12.06 -2.65 -7.81
CA GLU A 418 10.93 -1.75 -7.60
C GLU A 418 10.78 -1.27 -6.16
N GLY A 419 11.54 -1.87 -5.24
CA GLY A 419 11.69 -1.41 -3.88
C GLY A 419 12.42 -0.07 -3.79
N ASN A 420 12.13 0.70 -2.74
CA ASN A 420 12.74 2.01 -2.52
C ASN A 420 14.06 1.90 -1.73
N GLY A 421 15.01 1.10 -2.21
CA GLY A 421 16.34 0.94 -1.61
C GLY A 421 17.50 1.27 -2.54
N GLY A 422 17.23 1.73 -3.77
CA GLY A 422 18.25 2.10 -4.75
C GLY A 422 19.06 0.90 -5.25
N ILE A 423 18.40 -0.25 -5.39
CA ILE A 423 18.94 -1.45 -6.01
C ILE A 423 19.03 -1.23 -7.52
N THR A 424 20.09 -1.72 -8.13
CA THR A 424 20.28 -1.66 -9.58
C THR A 424 20.42 -3.05 -10.17
N GLN A 425 20.31 -3.15 -11.50
CA GLN A 425 20.50 -4.43 -12.20
C GLN A 425 21.85 -5.13 -11.90
N ALA A 426 22.86 -4.36 -11.46
CA ALA A 426 24.19 -4.85 -11.12
C ALA A 426 24.28 -5.58 -9.76
N ASP A 427 23.30 -5.38 -8.89
CA ASP A 427 23.26 -5.95 -7.54
C ASP A 427 22.67 -7.35 -7.52
N PHE A 428 21.86 -7.69 -8.52
CA PHE A 428 21.21 -8.98 -8.64
C PHE A 428 22.15 -10.16 -8.89
N ILE A 429 21.80 -11.28 -8.26
CA ILE A 429 22.37 -12.59 -8.57
C ILE A 429 21.28 -13.55 -9.05
N SER A 430 21.67 -14.59 -9.77
CA SER A 430 20.72 -15.63 -10.20
C SER A 430 20.21 -16.43 -8.99
N SER A 431 18.89 -16.49 -8.86
CA SER A 431 18.19 -17.28 -7.85
C SER A 431 17.60 -18.56 -8.45
N SER A 432 17.30 -19.53 -7.58
CA SER A 432 16.51 -20.72 -7.93
C SER A 432 15.07 -20.66 -7.41
N LEU A 433 14.73 -19.59 -6.70
CA LEU A 433 13.36 -19.28 -6.31
C LEU A 433 12.51 -19.05 -7.56
N ALA A 434 11.21 -19.32 -7.43
CA ALA A 434 10.25 -18.92 -8.44
C ALA A 434 9.89 -17.47 -8.14
N GLY A 435 10.32 -16.54 -8.99
CA GLY A 435 9.80 -15.18 -8.98
C GLY A 435 8.55 -15.10 -9.81
N GLY A 436 7.53 -15.87 -9.42
CA GLY A 436 6.18 -15.66 -9.92
C GLY A 436 5.90 -15.88 -11.41
N ASN A 437 4.84 -15.19 -11.84
CA ASN A 437 4.40 -14.99 -13.21
C ASN A 437 3.89 -16.22 -13.94
N THR A 438 3.63 -17.31 -13.22
CA THR A 438 3.16 -18.56 -13.84
C THR A 438 2.08 -19.25 -13.03
N GLY A 439 0.84 -19.18 -13.51
CA GLY A 439 -0.27 -19.84 -12.84
C GLY A 439 -1.49 -20.03 -13.74
N PRO A 440 -2.45 -20.88 -13.35
CA PRO A 440 -3.72 -21.01 -14.06
C PRO A 440 -4.59 -19.75 -13.95
N ASP A 441 -4.41 -18.97 -12.89
CA ASP A 441 -5.18 -17.77 -12.58
C ASP A 441 -4.32 -16.48 -12.63
N PHE A 442 -3.04 -16.60 -13.03
CA PHE A 442 -2.09 -15.51 -13.21
C PHE A 442 -2.64 -14.37 -14.07
N THR A 443 -2.40 -13.13 -13.63
CA THR A 443 -2.97 -11.91 -14.21
C THR A 443 -1.96 -10.92 -14.80
N GLY A 444 -0.65 -11.18 -14.73
CA GLY A 444 0.42 -10.30 -15.26
C GLY A 444 1.05 -10.73 -16.59
N TYR A 445 2.34 -10.38 -16.80
CA TYR A 445 3.15 -10.75 -17.97
C TYR A 445 3.95 -12.03 -17.74
N ALA A 446 3.93 -12.95 -18.71
CA ALA A 446 4.41 -14.33 -18.54
C ALA A 446 5.95 -14.51 -18.58
N THR A 447 6.72 -13.50 -18.17
CA THR A 447 8.18 -13.53 -18.07
C THR A 447 8.61 -13.56 -16.61
N GLY A 448 8.69 -14.75 -16.03
CA GLY A 448 9.03 -14.89 -14.61
C GLY A 448 10.43 -14.38 -14.25
N VAL A 449 10.52 -13.83 -13.05
CA VAL A 449 11.76 -13.35 -12.44
C VAL A 449 12.55 -14.52 -11.85
N THR A 450 13.88 -14.44 -11.99
CA THR A 450 14.81 -15.49 -11.54
C THR A 450 16.05 -14.91 -10.85
N VAL A 451 15.93 -13.70 -10.31
CA VAL A 451 17.01 -12.95 -9.66
C VAL A 451 16.54 -12.37 -8.34
N ASN A 452 17.43 -12.33 -7.35
CA ASN A 452 17.21 -11.65 -6.06
C ASN A 452 18.55 -11.08 -5.54
N LEU A 453 18.57 -10.57 -4.30
CA LEU A 453 19.76 -9.95 -3.70
C LEU A 453 20.75 -10.97 -3.10
N GLY A 454 20.30 -12.21 -2.97
CA GLY A 454 21.12 -13.35 -2.59
C GLY A 454 21.35 -13.52 -1.08
N ASN A 455 21.87 -14.69 -0.73
CA ASN A 455 21.82 -15.23 0.64
C ASN A 455 22.92 -14.67 1.58
N THR A 456 23.47 -13.49 1.31
CA THR A 456 24.40 -12.82 2.26
C THR A 456 23.62 -11.86 3.13
N VAL A 457 23.09 -12.40 4.23
CA VAL A 457 22.10 -11.74 5.09
C VAL A 457 22.64 -11.32 6.45
N ASP A 458 21.87 -10.49 7.14
CA ASP A 458 22.10 -10.17 8.55
C ASP A 458 21.53 -11.23 9.50
N ALA A 459 21.52 -10.95 10.82
CA ALA A 459 21.08 -11.93 11.81
C ALA A 459 19.57 -12.22 11.81
N ASN A 460 18.79 -11.50 11.01
CA ASN A 460 17.33 -11.63 10.88
C ASN A 460 16.91 -12.00 9.45
N GLY A 461 17.81 -12.48 8.60
CA GLY A 461 17.49 -12.95 7.24
C GLY A 461 17.42 -11.87 6.16
N VAL A 462 17.67 -10.60 6.51
CA VAL A 462 17.61 -9.50 5.54
C VAL A 462 18.93 -9.37 4.75
N PRO A 463 18.92 -9.21 3.41
CA PRO A 463 20.10 -8.97 2.59
C PRO A 463 20.98 -7.82 3.12
N THR A 464 22.27 -8.06 3.25
CA THR A 464 23.19 -7.05 3.82
C THR A 464 23.37 -5.80 2.94
N ILE A 465 23.05 -5.89 1.65
CA ILE A 465 23.04 -4.74 0.73
C ILE A 465 21.98 -3.71 1.13
N VAL A 466 20.85 -4.17 1.67
CA VAL A 466 19.74 -3.36 2.17
C VAL A 466 19.54 -3.64 3.66
N THR A 467 20.55 -3.29 4.47
CA THR A 467 20.52 -3.59 5.91
C THR A 467 19.27 -2.99 6.60
N GLY A 468 18.39 -3.86 7.09
CA GLY A 468 17.14 -3.49 7.74
C GLY A 468 15.92 -3.38 6.82
N GLY A 469 16.07 -3.74 5.54
CA GLY A 469 15.02 -3.85 4.54
C GLY A 469 14.80 -2.57 3.74
N GLN A 470 14.15 -2.74 2.60
CA GLN A 470 13.62 -1.70 1.71
C GLN A 470 12.17 -1.36 2.13
N ASN A 471 11.66 -0.24 1.62
CA ASN A 471 10.21 -0.05 1.55
C ASN A 471 9.71 -0.59 0.20
N VAL A 472 8.40 -0.84 0.10
CA VAL A 472 7.79 -1.50 -1.05
C VAL A 472 8.01 -0.81 -2.41
N GLY A 473 8.14 0.52 -2.46
CA GLY A 473 8.15 1.25 -3.74
C GLY A 473 6.95 0.87 -4.61
N THR A 474 7.18 0.48 -5.86
CA THR A 474 6.14 0.05 -6.82
C THR A 474 5.93 -1.47 -6.89
N GLY A 475 6.77 -2.30 -6.28
CA GLY A 475 6.80 -3.76 -6.50
C GLY A 475 5.59 -4.57 -6.01
N LEU A 476 4.48 -3.92 -5.66
CA LEU A 476 3.19 -4.58 -5.39
C LEU A 476 2.08 -4.05 -6.29
N LEU A 477 2.41 -3.25 -7.31
CA LEU A 477 1.50 -2.50 -8.16
C LEU A 477 1.77 -2.81 -9.65
N GLN A 478 1.08 -3.83 -10.16
CA GLN A 478 1.22 -4.27 -11.55
C GLN A 478 1.39 -3.11 -12.56
N GLY A 479 2.57 -3.06 -13.18
CA GLY A 479 2.92 -2.09 -14.20
C GLY A 479 2.15 -2.26 -15.52
N VAL A 480 2.05 -1.17 -16.27
CA VAL A 480 1.59 -1.19 -17.67
C VAL A 480 2.77 -1.57 -18.55
N ASP A 481 2.62 -2.49 -19.51
CA ASP A 481 3.59 -2.78 -20.56
C ASP A 481 3.15 -2.04 -21.83
N SER A 482 3.52 -0.77 -21.96
CA SER A 482 3.05 0.08 -23.05
C SER A 482 3.73 -0.25 -24.38
N ASP A 483 4.98 -0.73 -24.34
CA ASP A 483 5.77 -1.05 -25.54
C ASP A 483 5.58 -2.51 -26.01
N GLY A 484 4.94 -3.36 -25.19
CA GLY A 484 4.63 -4.75 -25.47
C GLY A 484 5.84 -5.69 -25.40
N ASN A 485 6.90 -5.30 -24.68
CA ASN A 485 8.14 -6.06 -24.55
C ASN A 485 8.02 -7.21 -23.52
N GLY A 486 6.93 -7.22 -22.75
CA GLY A 486 6.64 -8.22 -21.73
C GLY A 486 7.17 -7.87 -20.33
N LEU A 487 7.68 -6.66 -20.11
CA LEU A 487 8.05 -6.10 -18.81
C LEU A 487 7.14 -4.91 -18.52
N GLY A 488 6.78 -4.71 -17.26
CA GLY A 488 6.13 -3.50 -16.81
C GLY A 488 7.02 -2.29 -17.09
N ASP A 489 6.42 -1.19 -17.54
CA ASP A 489 7.09 0.10 -17.70
C ASP A 489 7.59 0.61 -16.34
N ALA A 490 7.07 0.10 -15.22
CA ALA A 490 7.59 0.35 -13.87
C ALA A 490 9.05 -0.08 -13.70
N CYS A 491 9.55 -0.99 -14.54
CA CYS A 491 10.96 -1.41 -14.59
C CYS A 491 11.89 -0.48 -15.36
N GLN A 492 11.36 0.57 -15.98
CA GLN A 492 12.16 1.47 -16.80
C GLN A 492 12.93 2.41 -15.86
N ASP A 493 14.21 2.55 -16.14
CA ASP A 493 15.13 3.54 -15.57
C ASP A 493 15.74 4.18 -16.82
N THR A 494 15.01 5.14 -17.37
CA THR A 494 15.20 5.67 -18.71
C THR A 494 16.60 6.25 -18.83
N ASP A 495 17.04 7.03 -17.85
CA ASP A 495 18.35 7.69 -17.85
C ASP A 495 19.49 6.90 -17.17
N GLY A 496 19.18 5.82 -16.44
CA GLY A 496 20.14 4.91 -15.85
C GLY A 496 20.77 5.43 -14.55
N ASP A 497 20.10 6.30 -13.80
CA ASP A 497 20.60 6.89 -12.57
C ASP A 497 20.33 6.05 -11.30
N GLY A 498 19.50 5.01 -11.43
CA GLY A 498 19.12 4.08 -10.37
C GLY A 498 17.78 4.38 -9.69
N PHE A 499 17.00 5.34 -10.19
CA PHE A 499 15.58 5.49 -9.91
C PHE A 499 14.79 4.96 -11.10
N LEU A 500 13.70 4.24 -10.83
CA LEU A 500 12.80 3.81 -11.90
C LEU A 500 11.89 4.99 -12.28
N ASP A 501 11.49 5.13 -13.53
CA ASP A 501 10.64 6.22 -14.06
C ASP A 501 9.33 6.41 -13.25
N GLY A 502 8.84 5.36 -12.58
CA GLY A 502 7.67 5.48 -11.68
C GLY A 502 7.94 6.18 -10.35
N ASP A 503 9.20 6.16 -9.88
CA ASP A 503 9.71 6.69 -8.61
C ASP A 503 10.71 7.85 -8.79
N ASP A 504 11.19 8.06 -10.01
CA ASP A 504 11.92 9.23 -10.47
C ASP A 504 10.96 10.43 -10.59
N ALA A 505 11.48 11.64 -10.43
CA ALA A 505 10.73 12.87 -10.63
C ALA A 505 11.21 13.66 -11.87
N ASP A 506 12.17 13.12 -12.62
CA ASP A 506 12.90 13.70 -13.76
C ASP A 506 13.47 12.55 -14.63
N ASP A 507 12.60 11.79 -15.32
CA ASP A 507 12.90 10.47 -15.92
C ASP A 507 14.04 10.45 -16.97
N ASP A 508 14.41 11.61 -17.52
CA ASP A 508 15.48 11.74 -18.51
C ASP A 508 16.70 12.55 -17.99
N ASN A 509 16.67 12.94 -16.71
CA ASN A 509 17.68 13.73 -16.03
C ASN A 509 18.06 15.02 -16.79
N ASP A 510 17.11 15.59 -17.53
CA ASP A 510 17.27 16.88 -18.20
C ASP A 510 17.13 18.04 -17.18
N GLY A 511 16.65 17.77 -15.97
CA GLY A 511 16.54 18.74 -14.90
C GLY A 511 15.20 19.44 -14.78
N ILE A 512 14.24 19.15 -15.65
CA ILE A 512 12.86 19.57 -15.58
C ILE A 512 12.07 18.41 -14.96
N LEU A 513 11.11 18.73 -14.08
CA LEU A 513 10.34 17.67 -13.43
C LEU A 513 9.21 17.20 -14.36
N ASP A 514 8.90 15.91 -14.38
CA ASP A 514 7.88 15.33 -15.27
C ASP A 514 6.52 16.03 -15.11
N ASN A 515 6.20 16.45 -13.88
CA ASN A 515 4.94 17.16 -13.58
C ASN A 515 4.86 18.57 -14.19
N LEU A 516 5.98 19.11 -14.70
CA LEU A 516 6.10 20.36 -15.42
C LEU A 516 6.14 20.14 -16.93
N GLU A 517 6.57 18.97 -17.39
CA GLU A 517 6.60 18.56 -18.81
C GLU A 517 5.27 18.02 -19.31
N ASN A 518 4.57 17.28 -18.46
CA ASN A 518 3.31 16.60 -18.78
C ASN A 518 2.06 17.44 -18.46
N CYS A 519 2.22 18.76 -18.22
CA CYS A 519 1.12 19.63 -17.81
C CYS A 519 1.05 20.96 -18.59
N MET A 520 -0.14 21.25 -19.12
CA MET A 520 -0.45 22.52 -19.76
C MET A 520 -1.10 23.51 -18.78
N ILE A 521 -0.55 24.72 -18.67
CA ILE A 521 -1.14 25.81 -17.90
C ILE A 521 -2.08 26.63 -18.79
N ILE A 522 -3.35 26.71 -18.40
CA ILE A 522 -4.36 27.56 -19.04
C ILE A 522 -4.60 28.78 -18.16
N SER A 523 -4.10 29.94 -18.58
CA SER A 523 -4.45 31.24 -18.03
C SER A 523 -5.68 31.82 -18.74
N HIS A 524 -6.51 32.54 -17.99
CA HIS A 524 -7.67 33.22 -18.55
C HIS A 524 -7.84 34.63 -17.97
N GLY A 525 -8.46 35.50 -18.76
CA GLY A 525 -8.78 36.87 -18.34
C GLY A 525 -9.91 37.47 -19.19
N PHE A 526 -10.56 38.51 -18.66
CA PHE A 526 -11.58 39.26 -19.39
C PHE A 526 -11.14 40.70 -19.63
N THR A 527 -11.36 41.22 -20.84
CA THR A 527 -11.03 42.60 -21.23
C THR A 527 -12.29 43.36 -21.68
N GLY A 528 -12.27 44.69 -21.50
CA GLY A 528 -13.37 45.57 -21.95
C GLY A 528 -14.53 45.82 -20.98
N LEU A 529 -14.43 45.40 -19.70
CA LEU A 529 -15.57 45.35 -18.76
C LEU A 529 -15.63 46.49 -17.73
N THR A 530 -16.85 46.92 -17.35
CA THR A 530 -17.15 47.58 -16.05
C THR A 530 -17.96 46.66 -15.14
N PRO A 531 -17.53 46.33 -13.89
CA PRO A 531 -18.00 45.14 -13.13
C PRO A 531 -19.43 45.13 -12.54
N ALA A 532 -20.33 46.04 -12.91
CA ALA A 532 -21.43 46.45 -12.01
C ALA A 532 -22.83 45.86 -12.25
N SER A 533 -23.12 45.11 -13.31
CA SER A 533 -24.51 44.68 -13.58
C SER A 533 -24.64 43.21 -13.95
N ARG A 534 -24.30 42.31 -13.01
CA ARG A 534 -24.91 40.98 -13.06
C ARG A 534 -26.37 41.16 -12.64
N ASP A 535 -27.27 41.08 -13.63
CA ASP A 535 -28.72 40.93 -13.50
C ASP A 535 -29.55 42.13 -14.04
N ARG A 536 -30.39 41.86 -15.05
CA ARG A 536 -31.51 42.73 -15.47
C ARG A 536 -32.87 42.16 -15.08
N ALA A 537 -32.92 41.12 -14.25
CA ALA A 537 -34.12 40.37 -13.94
C ALA A 537 -34.94 40.96 -12.79
N LYS A 538 -36.24 40.73 -12.94
CA LYS A 538 -37.20 40.86 -11.84
C LYS A 538 -37.01 39.69 -10.86
N PRO A 539 -37.50 39.81 -9.61
CA PRO A 539 -37.21 38.86 -8.52
C PRO A 539 -37.69 37.40 -8.68
N ASN A 540 -38.03 36.90 -9.88
CA ASN A 540 -38.72 35.62 -10.06
C ASN A 540 -38.26 34.76 -11.26
N ASP A 541 -37.11 35.01 -11.88
CA ASP A 541 -36.51 34.00 -12.76
C ASP A 541 -35.71 32.96 -11.95
N ASN A 542 -35.66 31.74 -12.48
CA ASN A 542 -35.08 30.54 -11.86
C ASN A 542 -33.69 30.21 -12.43
N LEU A 543 -33.01 31.10 -13.16
CA LEU A 543 -31.66 30.80 -13.64
C LEU A 543 -30.78 32.03 -13.50
N LYS A 544 -30.22 32.19 -12.30
CA LYS A 544 -29.12 33.12 -11.98
C LYS A 544 -27.78 32.70 -12.65
N ARG A 545 -27.84 32.32 -13.93
CA ARG A 545 -26.73 31.88 -14.79
C ARG A 545 -26.35 32.96 -15.82
N ASP A 546 -26.70 34.21 -15.55
CA ASP A 546 -26.64 35.23 -16.58
C ASP A 546 -25.47 36.20 -16.32
N LEU A 547 -24.46 36.14 -17.20
CA LEU A 547 -23.54 37.24 -17.41
C LEU A 547 -24.12 38.11 -18.55
N ILE A 548 -24.88 39.14 -18.17
CA ILE A 548 -25.45 40.14 -19.10
C ILE A 548 -24.62 41.43 -18.94
N PHE A 549 -24.31 42.09 -20.05
CA PHE A 549 -23.65 43.40 -20.04
C PHE A 549 -24.67 44.51 -20.29
N GLU A 550 -24.64 45.60 -19.51
CA GLU A 550 -25.49 46.75 -19.80
C GLU A 550 -24.93 47.55 -20.97
N ALA A 551 -25.58 47.41 -22.12
CA ALA A 551 -25.32 48.26 -23.28
C ALA A 551 -25.64 49.72 -22.96
N SER A 552 -24.61 50.56 -22.88
CA SER A 552 -24.78 52.01 -22.99
C SER A 552 -25.15 52.44 -24.43
N ALA A 553 -25.14 51.52 -25.41
CA ALA A 553 -25.36 51.80 -26.83
C ALA A 553 -26.23 50.77 -27.62
N GLY A 554 -26.92 49.83 -26.96
CA GLY A 554 -27.83 48.87 -27.62
C GLY A 554 -27.17 47.64 -28.29
N THR A 555 -25.90 47.37 -27.99
CA THR A 555 -25.20 46.11 -28.33
C THR A 555 -24.32 45.70 -27.15
N ASP A 556 -24.31 44.41 -26.82
CA ASP A 556 -23.44 43.82 -25.80
C ASP A 556 -22.14 43.38 -26.47
N GLU A 557 -20.99 43.77 -25.91
CA GLU A 557 -19.65 43.49 -26.48
C GLU A 557 -18.64 43.19 -25.36
N TRP A 558 -17.94 42.06 -25.41
CA TRP A 558 -16.92 41.67 -24.43
C TRP A 558 -16.00 40.53 -24.90
N GLU A 559 -14.82 40.43 -24.28
CA GLU A 559 -13.79 39.43 -24.61
C GLU A 559 -13.47 38.50 -23.42
N PHE A 560 -13.30 37.21 -23.74
CA PHE A 560 -12.71 36.19 -22.90
C PHE A 560 -11.41 35.73 -23.55
N ASN A 561 -10.29 36.07 -22.91
CA ASN A 561 -8.96 35.74 -23.39
C ASN A 561 -8.47 34.51 -22.66
N LEU A 562 -7.88 33.60 -23.43
CA LEU A 562 -7.20 32.41 -22.95
C LEU A 562 -5.77 32.48 -23.42
N SER A 563 -4.84 32.16 -22.54
CA SER A 563 -3.44 31.98 -22.85
C SER A 563 -3.04 30.60 -22.36
N LEU A 564 -2.54 29.77 -23.26
CA LEU A 564 -2.01 28.45 -22.94
C LEU A 564 -0.49 28.56 -22.87
N SER A 565 0.14 27.82 -21.96
CA SER A 565 1.62 27.71 -21.91
C SER A 565 2.19 27.20 -23.23
N ILE A 566 1.41 26.39 -23.95
CA ILE A 566 1.78 25.77 -25.23
C ILE A 566 0.76 26.17 -26.31
N PRO A 567 1.18 26.50 -27.56
CA PRO A 567 0.25 26.79 -28.66
C PRO A 567 -0.67 25.61 -29.04
N HIS A 568 -2.00 25.77 -28.91
CA HIS A 568 -2.96 24.73 -29.30
C HIS A 568 -4.02 25.23 -30.28
N GLY A 569 -4.47 24.33 -31.17
CA GLY A 569 -5.73 24.51 -31.88
C GLY A 569 -6.86 24.11 -30.93
N LEU A 570 -7.88 24.96 -30.80
CA LEU A 570 -8.96 24.75 -29.85
C LEU A 570 -10.31 24.61 -30.56
N ILE A 571 -11.12 23.72 -30.03
CA ILE A 571 -12.56 23.71 -30.25
C ILE A 571 -13.22 24.38 -29.05
N ILE A 572 -13.85 25.52 -29.28
CA ILE A 572 -14.50 26.32 -28.24
C ILE A 572 -16.01 26.26 -28.43
N GLU A 573 -16.72 25.74 -27.43
CA GLU A 573 -18.17 25.69 -27.39
C GLU A 573 -18.72 26.69 -26.37
N SER A 574 -19.30 27.79 -26.86
CA SER A 574 -19.99 28.78 -26.05
C SER A 574 -21.47 28.42 -25.92
N ILE A 575 -21.96 28.31 -24.69
CA ILE A 575 -23.37 28.01 -24.38
C ILE A 575 -24.09 29.33 -24.16
N ILE A 576 -25.02 29.63 -25.06
CA ILE A 576 -25.73 30.91 -25.14
C ILE A 576 -27.21 30.68 -24.97
N GLY A 577 -27.85 31.40 -24.05
CA GLY A 577 -29.28 31.28 -23.86
C GLY A 577 -29.78 32.00 -22.64
N ASP A 578 -31.10 32.19 -22.60
CA ASP A 578 -31.83 32.79 -21.48
C ASP A 578 -33.30 32.32 -21.53
N ASN A 579 -33.91 32.20 -20.37
CA ASN A 579 -35.32 31.85 -20.22
C ASN A 579 -36.28 32.96 -20.61
N ASP A 580 -35.89 34.22 -20.47
CA ASP A 580 -36.82 35.35 -20.51
C ASP A 580 -36.78 36.15 -21.81
N TYR A 581 -35.64 36.16 -22.50
CA TYR A 581 -35.42 36.95 -23.72
C TYR A 581 -34.92 36.10 -24.89
N ALA A 582 -35.35 36.44 -26.10
CA ALA A 582 -34.73 35.96 -27.34
C ALA A 582 -33.44 36.73 -27.59
N ARG A 583 -32.44 36.09 -28.20
CA ARG A 583 -31.04 36.54 -28.18
C ARG A 583 -30.43 36.33 -29.55
N SER A 584 -29.62 37.27 -30.04
CA SER A 584 -28.89 37.06 -31.29
C SER A 584 -27.58 37.83 -31.32
N GLY A 585 -26.60 37.29 -32.01
CA GLY A 585 -25.27 37.86 -32.04
C GLY A 585 -24.27 36.98 -32.74
N THR A 586 -23.01 37.17 -32.37
CA THR A 586 -21.86 36.54 -32.97
C THR A 586 -20.87 36.16 -31.87
N VAL A 587 -20.34 34.94 -31.95
CA VAL A 587 -19.14 34.51 -31.22
C VAL A 587 -17.99 34.52 -32.21
N THR A 588 -16.97 35.32 -31.93
CA THR A 588 -15.77 35.45 -32.75
C THR A 588 -14.59 34.91 -31.99
N VAL A 589 -14.00 33.82 -32.46
CA VAL A 589 -12.77 33.26 -31.89
C VAL A 589 -11.66 33.54 -32.88
N ASP A 590 -10.67 34.32 -32.46
CA ASP A 590 -9.47 34.60 -33.27
C ASP A 590 -9.77 35.17 -34.66
N GLY A 591 -10.83 35.99 -34.74
CA GLY A 591 -11.30 36.59 -35.98
C GLY A 591 -12.26 35.73 -36.79
N LEU A 592 -12.53 34.47 -36.39
CA LEU A 592 -13.52 33.60 -37.01
C LEU A 592 -14.88 33.72 -36.30
N SER A 593 -15.84 34.34 -36.98
CA SER A 593 -17.18 34.64 -36.46
C SER A 593 -18.21 33.56 -36.79
N VAL A 594 -18.98 33.15 -35.78
CA VAL A 594 -20.16 32.29 -35.91
C VAL A 594 -21.37 33.03 -35.36
N ASN A 595 -22.41 33.16 -36.19
CA ASN A 595 -23.64 33.84 -35.80
C ASN A 595 -24.60 32.87 -35.10
N PHE A 596 -25.36 33.39 -34.13
CA PHE A 596 -26.43 32.67 -33.47
C PHE A 596 -27.69 33.52 -33.38
N ALA A 597 -28.84 32.84 -33.32
CA ALA A 597 -30.14 33.46 -33.06
C ALA A 597 -31.00 32.44 -32.32
N GLY A 598 -31.28 32.70 -31.05
CA GLY A 598 -32.07 31.83 -30.17
C GLY A 598 -33.40 32.48 -29.81
N THR A 599 -34.41 31.64 -29.62
CA THR A 599 -35.73 32.05 -29.11
C THR A 599 -35.75 32.08 -27.59
N THR A 600 -36.78 32.71 -26.99
CA THR A 600 -36.97 32.74 -25.53
C THR A 600 -37.01 31.32 -24.95
N GLY A 601 -36.15 31.02 -23.96
CA GLY A 601 -36.06 29.70 -23.34
C GLY A 601 -35.13 28.71 -24.05
N GLU A 602 -34.48 29.12 -25.14
CA GLU A 602 -33.58 28.27 -25.92
C GLU A 602 -32.12 28.47 -25.49
N PHE A 603 -31.41 27.37 -25.26
CA PHE A 603 -29.97 27.36 -25.01
C PHE A 603 -29.27 26.72 -26.21
N LEU A 604 -28.46 27.51 -26.90
CA LEU A 604 -27.69 27.13 -28.09
C LEU A 604 -26.23 26.90 -27.72
N THR A 605 -25.62 25.88 -28.32
CA THR A 605 -24.16 25.73 -28.31
C THR A 605 -23.60 26.29 -29.60
N VAL A 606 -22.79 27.34 -29.50
CA VAL A 606 -22.05 27.93 -30.62
C VAL A 606 -20.64 27.38 -30.58
N ARG A 607 -20.24 26.69 -31.64
CA ARG A 607 -18.93 26.06 -31.76
C ARG A 607 -18.05 26.86 -32.70
N ASN A 608 -16.85 27.20 -32.23
CA ASN A 608 -15.77 27.79 -33.00
C ASN A 608 -14.54 26.88 -32.98
N VAL A 609 -13.73 26.95 -34.02
CA VAL A 609 -12.45 26.22 -34.15
C VAL A 609 -11.37 27.27 -34.38
N SER A 610 -10.37 27.34 -33.51
CA SER A 610 -9.24 28.26 -33.64
C SER A 610 -8.08 27.65 -34.44
N ALA A 611 -7.16 28.51 -34.88
CA ALA A 611 -5.86 28.07 -35.35
C ALA A 611 -4.93 27.79 -34.16
N THR A 612 -3.88 26.99 -34.36
CA THR A 612 -2.87 26.72 -33.34
C THR A 612 -2.12 27.99 -32.95
N LYS A 613 -2.26 28.42 -31.70
CA LYS A 613 -1.52 29.54 -31.09
C LYS A 613 -1.64 29.50 -29.56
N ALA A 614 -0.80 30.26 -28.85
CA ALA A 614 -0.84 30.31 -27.39
C ALA A 614 -2.00 31.19 -26.87
N ASP A 615 -2.21 32.35 -27.50
CA ASP A 615 -3.23 33.32 -27.06
C ASP A 615 -4.48 33.25 -27.93
N HIS A 616 -5.62 32.92 -27.34
CA HIS A 616 -6.94 32.94 -27.97
C HIS A 616 -7.82 34.05 -27.42
N ILE A 617 -8.49 34.74 -28.33
CA ILE A 617 -9.44 35.81 -27.99
C ILE A 617 -10.82 35.34 -28.42
N ILE A 618 -11.72 35.18 -27.45
CA ILE A 618 -13.12 34.84 -27.68
C ILE A 618 -13.94 36.11 -27.45
N HIS A 619 -14.40 36.70 -28.53
CA HIS A 619 -15.15 37.94 -28.55
C HIS A 619 -16.64 37.67 -28.78
N TYR A 620 -17.48 38.17 -27.88
CA TYR A 620 -18.93 38.06 -27.95
C TYR A 620 -19.55 39.42 -28.30
N SER A 621 -20.42 39.46 -29.30
CA SER A 621 -21.10 40.69 -29.73
C SER A 621 -22.55 40.42 -30.14
N GLY A 622 -23.52 41.25 -29.73
CA GLY A 622 -24.91 41.08 -30.19
C GLY A 622 -25.97 41.91 -29.46
N GLU A 623 -27.24 41.62 -29.76
CA GLU A 623 -28.38 42.16 -29.01
C GLU A 623 -28.65 41.25 -27.80
N ASP A 624 -28.36 41.77 -26.60
CA ASP A 624 -28.49 41.10 -25.31
C ASP A 624 -27.79 39.71 -25.30
N VAL A 625 -26.46 39.59 -25.25
CA VAL A 625 -25.78 38.27 -25.30
C VAL A 625 -25.58 37.71 -23.88
N THR A 626 -26.26 36.60 -23.54
CA THR A 626 -26.00 35.84 -22.29
C THR A 626 -25.19 34.59 -22.59
N VAL A 627 -24.01 34.47 -21.98
CA VAL A 627 -23.22 33.23 -21.97
C VAL A 627 -23.32 32.59 -20.59
N VAL A 628 -23.73 31.32 -20.56
CA VAL A 628 -23.92 30.56 -19.32
C VAL A 628 -22.81 29.54 -19.07
N GLY A 629 -22.02 29.23 -20.09
CA GLY A 629 -20.91 28.28 -20.02
C GLY A 629 -20.00 28.36 -21.24
N VAL A 630 -18.74 28.01 -21.08
CA VAL A 630 -17.78 27.83 -22.19
C VAL A 630 -17.07 26.51 -21.97
N ARG A 631 -17.04 25.66 -22.99
CA ARG A 631 -16.29 24.40 -22.97
C ARG A 631 -15.18 24.45 -23.99
N ILE A 632 -13.99 24.05 -23.58
CA ILE A 632 -12.80 24.10 -24.42
C ILE A 632 -12.31 22.67 -24.57
N TYR A 633 -12.03 22.33 -25.81
CA TYR A 633 -11.45 21.05 -26.21
C TYR A 633 -10.23 21.30 -27.08
N ASP A 634 -9.35 20.32 -27.16
CA ASP A 634 -8.36 20.24 -28.22
C ASP A 634 -9.03 19.95 -29.58
N MET A 635 -8.20 19.75 -30.62
CA MET A 635 -8.69 19.43 -31.97
C MET A 635 -9.28 18.02 -32.09
N ASP A 636 -8.99 17.13 -31.14
CA ASP A 636 -9.44 15.74 -31.10
C ASP A 636 -10.65 15.52 -30.19
N MET A 637 -11.25 16.61 -29.69
CA MET A 637 -12.43 16.65 -28.81
C MET A 637 -12.18 16.19 -27.37
N ASN A 638 -10.93 16.15 -26.90
CA ASN A 638 -10.63 15.91 -25.49
C ASN A 638 -10.90 17.18 -24.67
N PRO A 639 -11.56 17.06 -23.51
CA PRO A 639 -12.07 18.21 -22.77
C PRO A 639 -10.97 18.89 -21.94
N LEU A 640 -10.44 20.03 -22.39
CA LEU A 640 -9.38 20.82 -21.72
C LEU A 640 -9.87 21.49 -20.42
N ILE A 641 -10.89 22.35 -20.54
CA ILE A 641 -11.40 23.11 -19.39
C ILE A 641 -12.83 23.59 -19.66
N PHE A 642 -13.66 23.53 -18.63
CA PHE A 642 -15.05 23.97 -18.68
C PHE A 642 -15.33 25.09 -17.69
N TYR A 643 -15.89 26.20 -18.17
CA TYR A 643 -16.24 27.37 -17.37
C TYR A 643 -17.75 27.44 -17.15
N ASP A 644 -18.17 27.68 -15.90
CA ASP A 644 -19.55 27.99 -15.50
C ASP A 644 -19.62 29.46 -15.07
N PHE A 645 -20.48 30.23 -15.73
CA PHE A 645 -20.66 31.67 -15.48
C PHE A 645 -21.78 31.96 -14.47
N GLY A 646 -22.20 30.99 -13.66
CA GLY A 646 -23.22 31.13 -12.61
C GLY A 646 -22.92 32.14 -11.49
N THR A 647 -23.93 32.48 -10.68
CA THR A 647 -23.76 33.23 -9.42
C THR A 647 -23.51 32.30 -8.23
N ASN A 648 -23.05 32.83 -7.08
CA ASN A 648 -22.83 32.10 -5.82
C ASN A 648 -24.06 31.38 -5.24
N THR A 649 -25.24 31.52 -5.87
CA THR A 649 -26.49 30.85 -5.48
C THR A 649 -26.95 29.79 -6.49
N SER A 650 -26.22 29.58 -7.59
CA SER A 650 -26.35 28.42 -8.46
C SER A 650 -25.29 27.38 -8.05
N PRO A 651 -25.64 26.10 -7.89
CA PRO A 651 -24.63 25.08 -7.65
C PRO A 651 -23.72 24.97 -8.88
N LEU A 652 -22.40 25.06 -8.64
CA LEU A 652 -21.38 24.81 -9.63
C LEU A 652 -21.53 23.38 -10.15
N ALA A 653 -21.56 23.21 -11.48
CA ALA A 653 -21.57 21.88 -12.07
C ALA A 653 -20.26 21.17 -11.75
N SER A 654 -20.32 19.88 -11.40
CA SER A 654 -19.13 19.07 -11.15
C SER A 654 -18.22 19.09 -12.38
N GLY A 655 -16.92 19.34 -12.18
CA GLY A 655 -15.93 19.45 -13.26
C GLY A 655 -15.92 20.80 -14.00
N TYR A 656 -16.64 21.82 -13.52
CA TYR A 656 -16.59 23.17 -14.08
C TYR A 656 -15.87 24.14 -13.14
N VAL A 657 -15.20 25.12 -13.74
CA VAL A 657 -14.59 26.26 -13.04
C VAL A 657 -15.62 27.37 -12.91
N GLY A 658 -15.94 27.76 -11.67
CA GLY A 658 -16.87 28.84 -11.39
C GLY A 658 -16.22 30.21 -11.62
N VAL A 659 -16.71 30.98 -12.59
CA VAL A 659 -16.21 32.32 -12.89
C VAL A 659 -17.09 33.36 -12.21
N SER A 660 -16.46 34.27 -11.44
CA SER A 660 -17.17 35.34 -10.73
C SER A 660 -16.42 36.66 -10.81
N PRO A 661 -17.07 37.80 -10.49
CA PRO A 661 -16.40 39.09 -10.49
C PRO A 661 -15.21 39.23 -9.53
N SER A 662 -15.04 38.32 -8.56
CA SER A 662 -13.84 38.29 -7.71
C SER A 662 -12.69 37.48 -8.31
N ASN A 663 -12.96 36.69 -9.36
CA ASN A 663 -12.06 35.71 -9.98
C ASN A 663 -11.98 35.93 -11.50
N PHE A 664 -11.97 37.20 -11.95
CA PHE A 664 -11.90 37.58 -13.37
C PHE A 664 -10.61 37.17 -14.07
N THR A 665 -9.56 36.87 -13.32
CA THR A 665 -8.29 36.39 -13.83
C THR A 665 -7.91 35.16 -13.05
N GLY A 666 -7.44 34.13 -13.74
CA GLY A 666 -7.04 32.88 -13.10
C GLY A 666 -6.11 32.08 -13.99
N SER A 667 -5.53 31.04 -13.41
CA SER A 667 -4.75 30.04 -14.13
C SER A 667 -5.08 28.68 -13.57
N PHE A 668 -5.13 27.68 -14.44
CA PHE A 668 -5.48 26.31 -14.11
C PHE A 668 -4.52 25.38 -14.84
N GLN A 669 -3.89 24.48 -14.09
CA GLN A 669 -3.01 23.46 -14.63
C GLN A 669 -3.85 22.26 -15.05
N VAL A 670 -3.63 21.77 -16.27
CA VAL A 670 -4.30 20.60 -16.83
C VAL A 670 -3.23 19.61 -17.25
N CYS A 671 -3.26 18.40 -16.70
CA CYS A 671 -2.34 17.32 -17.03
C CYS A 671 -3.16 16.19 -17.70
N TYR A 672 -2.71 15.73 -18.87
CA TYR A 672 -3.32 14.60 -19.59
C TYR A 672 -2.38 13.40 -19.55
N GLY A 673 -2.84 12.28 -20.13
CA GLY A 673 -1.99 11.11 -20.35
C GLY A 673 -1.87 10.79 -21.84
N TYR A 674 -0.63 10.52 -22.23
CA TYR A 674 -0.12 9.79 -23.40
C TYR A 674 -0.30 10.38 -24.82
N ILE A 675 -1.23 11.32 -25.09
CA ILE A 675 -1.44 11.82 -26.47
C ILE A 675 -1.18 13.33 -26.62
N LEU A 676 -1.17 14.07 -25.51
CA LEU A 676 -0.84 15.50 -25.50
C LEU A 676 0.58 15.79 -24.98
N ASP A 677 1.28 14.73 -24.57
CA ASP A 677 2.57 14.79 -23.87
C ASP A 677 3.73 14.41 -24.80
N ASP A 678 3.51 14.33 -26.12
CA ASP A 678 4.53 14.12 -27.17
C ASP A 678 4.42 15.34 -28.13
N LEU A 679 5.13 16.41 -27.78
CA LEU A 679 4.90 17.73 -28.37
C LEU A 679 5.37 17.80 -29.83
N ASP A 680 6.52 17.20 -30.14
CA ASP A 680 7.13 17.24 -31.47
C ASP A 680 6.66 16.09 -32.41
N LYS A 681 6.04 15.05 -31.83
CA LYS A 681 5.46 13.86 -32.50
C LYS A 681 6.49 12.89 -33.06
N ASP A 682 7.61 12.73 -32.40
CA ASP A 682 8.57 11.68 -32.70
C ASP A 682 8.27 10.34 -32.01
N GLY A 683 7.38 10.34 -31.00
CA GLY A 683 6.94 9.17 -30.27
C GLY A 683 7.59 8.98 -28.89
N LEU A 684 8.40 9.91 -28.41
CA LEU A 684 8.77 10.05 -27.02
C LEU A 684 7.79 10.99 -26.30
N ILE A 685 7.55 10.76 -25.01
CA ILE A 685 6.82 11.72 -24.19
C ILE A 685 7.80 12.75 -23.66
N ASN A 686 7.34 13.98 -23.40
CA ASN A 686 8.16 15.12 -23.04
C ASN A 686 9.02 14.86 -21.79
N SER A 687 8.51 14.16 -20.78
CA SER A 687 9.32 13.82 -19.58
C SER A 687 10.40 12.76 -19.83
N MET A 688 10.43 12.18 -21.03
CA MET A 688 11.45 11.21 -21.46
C MET A 688 12.19 11.70 -22.72
N ASP A 689 12.00 12.97 -23.10
CA ASP A 689 12.47 13.54 -24.34
C ASP A 689 13.33 14.78 -24.08
N LEU A 690 14.63 14.63 -24.30
CA LEU A 690 15.62 15.70 -24.09
C LEU A 690 15.47 16.94 -25.00
N ASP A 691 14.54 16.94 -25.96
CA ASP A 691 14.20 18.06 -26.86
C ASP A 691 12.71 18.01 -27.20
N SER A 692 11.86 18.14 -26.18
CA SER A 692 10.39 17.99 -26.25
C SER A 692 9.73 18.78 -27.37
N ASP A 693 10.24 19.96 -27.75
CA ASP A 693 9.67 20.77 -28.84
C ASP A 693 10.30 20.52 -30.22
N GLY A 694 11.35 19.70 -30.27
CA GLY A 694 12.07 19.26 -31.46
C GLY A 694 12.81 20.39 -32.19
N ASP A 695 13.15 21.48 -31.50
CA ASP A 695 13.81 22.65 -32.11
C ASP A 695 15.33 22.49 -32.29
N GLY A 696 15.91 21.46 -31.67
CA GLY A 696 17.33 21.12 -31.70
C GLY A 696 18.14 21.72 -30.55
N CYS A 697 17.47 22.23 -29.52
CA CYS A 697 18.05 22.70 -28.28
C CYS A 697 17.66 21.76 -27.14
N PRO A 698 18.58 21.33 -26.26
CA PRO A 698 18.19 20.48 -25.15
C PRO A 698 17.32 21.20 -24.14
N ASP A 699 16.29 20.53 -23.66
CA ASP A 699 15.33 21.01 -22.68
C ASP A 699 16.04 21.45 -21.38
N ALA A 700 17.02 20.66 -20.94
CA ALA A 700 17.93 20.97 -19.84
C ALA A 700 18.58 22.37 -19.90
N TYR A 701 18.81 22.88 -21.11
CA TYR A 701 19.36 24.23 -21.35
C TYR A 701 18.27 25.30 -21.46
N GLU A 702 17.06 24.92 -21.88
CA GLU A 702 15.91 25.80 -22.03
C GLU A 702 15.10 26.01 -20.75
N GLY A 703 15.38 25.19 -19.73
CA GLY A 703 14.86 25.33 -18.38
C GLY A 703 15.14 26.70 -17.74
N GLU A 704 14.43 26.99 -16.64
CA GLU A 704 14.50 28.31 -15.98
C GLU A 704 15.81 28.58 -15.19
N ALA A 705 16.65 27.57 -14.93
CA ALA A 705 17.88 27.77 -14.17
C ALA A 705 19.01 28.35 -15.05
N ASP A 706 19.97 29.03 -14.41
CA ASP A 706 21.18 29.54 -15.10
C ASP A 706 22.16 28.38 -15.38
N VAL A 707 21.80 27.50 -16.33
CA VAL A 707 22.58 26.34 -16.78
C VAL A 707 23.34 26.69 -18.07
N THR A 708 24.48 26.04 -18.30
CA THR A 708 25.24 26.19 -19.55
C THR A 708 25.50 24.84 -20.20
N PHE A 709 25.76 24.81 -21.51
CA PHE A 709 26.23 23.60 -22.22
C PHE A 709 27.50 22.95 -21.63
N ALA A 710 28.25 23.64 -20.75
CA ALA A 710 29.40 23.05 -20.08
C ALA A 710 28.99 22.15 -18.89
N ASP A 711 27.75 22.28 -18.44
CA ASP A 711 27.15 21.50 -17.36
C ASP A 711 26.50 20.21 -17.87
N LEU A 712 26.21 20.14 -19.19
CA LEU A 712 25.58 18.99 -19.85
C LEU A 712 26.61 18.02 -20.48
N GLN A 713 26.23 16.76 -20.65
CA GLN A 713 27.00 15.75 -21.38
C GLN A 713 26.12 14.93 -22.32
N ASP A 714 26.73 14.39 -23.38
CA ASP A 714 26.06 13.45 -24.28
C ASP A 714 25.74 12.14 -23.52
N SER A 715 24.46 11.79 -23.45
CA SER A 715 23.91 10.55 -22.89
C SER A 715 23.61 9.53 -24.00
N ASN A 716 23.03 8.39 -23.62
CA ASN A 716 22.50 7.41 -24.58
C ASN A 716 21.00 7.58 -24.84
N LEU A 717 20.36 8.54 -24.16
CA LEU A 717 18.96 8.88 -24.35
C LEU A 717 18.75 9.49 -25.72
N ALA A 718 17.53 9.38 -26.23
CA ALA A 718 17.12 10.07 -27.43
C ALA A 718 16.38 11.35 -27.02
N GLY A 719 16.84 12.51 -27.46
CA GLY A 719 16.04 13.74 -27.50
C GLY A 719 15.28 13.80 -28.80
N GLY A 720 14.58 12.71 -29.10
CA GLY A 720 13.45 12.79 -29.99
C GLY A 720 13.66 12.91 -31.50
N ASN A 721 14.52 13.80 -32.00
CA ASN A 721 14.64 14.37 -33.36
C ASN A 721 14.70 13.44 -34.60
N SER A 722 13.99 12.32 -34.64
CA SER A 722 13.99 11.30 -35.66
C SER A 722 12.72 10.43 -35.60
N GLY A 723 11.90 10.45 -36.65
CA GLY A 723 10.71 9.59 -36.69
C GLY A 723 9.78 9.89 -37.86
N PRO A 724 8.80 9.01 -38.16
CA PRO A 724 7.76 9.29 -39.14
C PRO A 724 6.70 10.27 -38.58
N GLY A 725 7.08 11.54 -38.43
CA GLY A 725 6.20 12.57 -37.85
C GLY A 725 6.93 13.91 -37.64
N TYR A 726 8.21 13.81 -37.29
CA TYR A 726 9.15 14.91 -37.03
C TYR A 726 9.10 16.06 -38.05
N LEU A 727 8.92 17.28 -37.53
CA LEU A 727 8.83 18.53 -38.32
C LEU A 727 10.01 19.50 -38.06
N GLY A 728 10.94 19.16 -37.16
CA GLY A 728 12.00 20.02 -36.62
C GLY A 728 13.35 20.08 -37.38
N TYR A 729 14.40 20.60 -36.72
CA TYR A 729 15.75 20.84 -37.26
C TYR A 729 16.71 19.62 -37.09
N SER A 730 18.04 19.80 -37.08
CA SER A 730 19.00 18.78 -37.54
C SER A 730 19.85 18.13 -36.43
N GLY A 731 19.57 16.86 -36.13
CA GLY A 731 20.42 15.93 -35.38
C GLY A 731 19.82 15.55 -34.02
N PRO A 732 20.02 14.32 -33.50
CA PRO A 732 19.51 13.94 -32.20
C PRO A 732 20.13 14.83 -31.12
N VAL A 733 19.28 15.49 -30.33
CA VAL A 733 19.68 16.03 -29.04
C VAL A 733 19.87 14.85 -28.12
N ILE A 734 20.96 14.84 -27.36
CA ILE A 734 21.31 13.74 -26.45
C ILE A 734 21.96 14.30 -25.19
N GLN A 735 21.78 15.60 -24.90
CA GLN A 735 22.47 16.27 -23.80
C GLN A 735 21.55 16.34 -22.58
N ASN A 736 21.97 15.71 -21.48
CA ASN A 736 21.29 15.82 -20.17
C ASN A 736 22.31 16.14 -19.07
N PHE A 737 21.87 16.18 -17.80
CA PHE A 737 22.78 16.41 -16.69
C PHE A 737 23.57 15.16 -16.28
N PRO A 738 24.90 15.25 -16.18
CA PRO A 738 25.72 14.17 -15.67
C PRO A 738 25.83 14.20 -14.15
N GLY A 739 25.87 13.02 -13.53
CA GLY A 739 26.37 12.87 -12.16
C GLY A 739 25.28 12.44 -11.18
N PRO A 740 25.51 12.63 -9.86
CA PRO A 740 24.60 12.11 -8.86
C PRO A 740 23.32 12.94 -8.79
N VAL A 741 22.22 12.24 -8.57
CA VAL A 741 20.89 12.80 -8.35
C VAL A 741 20.61 12.96 -6.87
N ASP A 742 19.50 13.63 -6.54
CA ASP A 742 19.05 13.73 -5.16
C ASP A 742 18.25 12.47 -4.72
N ALA A 743 17.35 12.60 -3.75
CA ALA A 743 16.63 11.42 -3.21
C ALA A 743 15.37 11.06 -4.02
N THR A 744 15.09 11.79 -5.09
CA THR A 744 13.93 11.62 -5.96
C THR A 744 14.35 11.64 -7.44
N GLY A 745 15.53 11.12 -7.79
CA GLY A 745 16.01 11.08 -9.18
C GLY A 745 16.39 12.41 -9.85
N VAL A 746 16.13 13.57 -9.21
CA VAL A 746 16.44 14.87 -9.84
C VAL A 746 17.96 15.18 -9.84
N PRO A 747 18.56 15.71 -10.94
CA PRO A 747 19.96 16.06 -10.99
C PRO A 747 20.37 17.05 -9.89
N SER A 748 21.41 16.70 -9.12
CA SER A 748 21.85 17.51 -7.96
C SER A 748 22.22 18.96 -8.31
N ILE A 749 22.57 19.23 -9.57
CA ILE A 749 22.92 20.57 -10.05
C ILE A 749 21.71 21.53 -10.07
N VAL A 750 20.51 20.98 -10.23
CA VAL A 750 19.22 21.71 -10.30
C VAL A 750 18.25 21.27 -9.19
N ASN A 751 18.79 20.76 -8.07
CA ASN A 751 18.11 20.35 -6.83
C ASN A 751 16.69 20.93 -6.63
N GLY A 752 15.68 20.08 -6.85
CA GLY A 752 14.26 20.44 -6.81
C GLY A 752 13.62 20.83 -8.15
N GLY A 753 14.34 20.65 -9.25
CA GLY A 753 13.88 20.82 -10.62
C GLY A 753 13.95 22.25 -11.16
N GLN A 754 13.94 22.35 -12.49
CA GLN A 754 13.82 23.58 -13.28
C GLN A 754 12.37 23.78 -13.76
N GLY A 755 12.03 24.98 -14.24
CA GLY A 755 10.74 25.24 -14.88
C GLY A 755 10.77 24.94 -16.39
N SER A 756 9.64 24.49 -16.96
CA SER A 756 9.47 24.07 -18.36
C SER A 756 9.19 25.20 -19.37
N ASN A 757 9.74 26.40 -19.15
CA ASN A 757 9.23 27.63 -19.78
C ASN A 757 9.44 27.65 -21.31
N PHE A 758 10.62 27.23 -21.79
CA PHE A 758 10.93 27.25 -23.23
C PHE A 758 11.02 25.85 -23.85
N SER A 759 11.35 24.81 -23.07
CA SER A 759 11.44 23.41 -23.53
C SER A 759 10.17 22.89 -24.20
N LEU A 760 8.99 23.42 -23.84
CA LEU A 760 7.71 22.96 -24.39
C LEU A 760 7.11 23.91 -25.44
N VAL A 761 7.88 24.82 -26.01
CA VAL A 761 7.35 25.90 -26.87
C VAL A 761 7.98 25.86 -28.25
N PRO A 762 7.33 25.24 -29.26
CA PRO A 762 7.89 25.05 -30.59
C PRO A 762 8.45 26.35 -31.18
N THR A 763 9.76 26.59 -31.07
CA THR A 763 10.30 27.89 -31.50
C THR A 763 10.63 27.90 -32.99
N VAL A 764 10.02 28.84 -33.71
CA VAL A 764 10.53 29.24 -35.02
C VAL A 764 11.45 30.45 -34.83
N ASP A 765 12.75 30.19 -34.87
CA ASP A 765 13.84 31.17 -35.07
C ASP A 765 14.35 31.88 -33.79
N ARG A 766 15.27 31.23 -33.06
CA ARG A 766 16.27 31.91 -32.22
C ARG A 766 17.68 31.84 -32.83
N ARG A 767 17.84 32.30 -34.07
CA ARG A 767 19.17 32.70 -34.55
C ARG A 767 19.59 34.04 -33.93
N TRP A 768 20.48 33.98 -32.94
CA TRP A 768 21.42 35.07 -32.62
C TRP A 768 22.85 34.55 -32.54
#